data_AF-A0A353S8I7-F1
#
_entry.id   AF-A0A353S8I7-F1
#
_cell.length_a   1.000
_cell.length_b   1.000
_cell.length_c   1.000
_cell.angle_alpha   90.00
_cell.angle_beta   90.00
_cell.angle_gamma   90.00
#
_symmetry.space_group_name_H-M   'P 1'
#
loop_
_entity.id
_entity.type
_entity.pdbx_description
1 polymer ?
#
loop_
_entity_poly.entity_id
_entity_poly.type
_entity_poly.pdbx_seq_one_letter_code
_entity_poly.pdbx_strand_id
1 'polypeptide(L)'
;MDTSPENRLSESDSHFSATSAWAISFGCIIGWGSFLMPGTTFIPLAGVGGTTIAMMIGIAVMIVFARLFHILLNRTEAHAGGALFGVRKLFGYDHLFICVWTLSLAYISLIWANASAFIVIIRYLFGGVLQWGFHYSVMGFEVWGGEVLATLIIIALYGLASMLPLGLMRTVYRILAVGLLAGVVSCFCLVVARSGIRLPDIGPCFGLTPKAQSVSPAVQVLNIIGLIPWAFSGCESITLSSDEPGFPKRKTFYFLVAAIICGGLVYIILTLQASFALNGPEGSIPVFEAAASALGSAGTVLMAATIFCTLSTSLLGFYRGAGKILYAKAQDGVFPKWFGITNKNGKPKNAILFIMAVSFFIPFFGRTSLSWLTDISTVSMTIVYAYVAACGIRIGRSEGRASFRILGYIGMAVAAVCFLFPLIPNQWTLDNLATGSYAMLIAWSFGGFLLYRSIFQHDKDHHFGSIAVMFFLLFLICFSSTMWMKQLTQSEVDGAMEDILGHYTTELERHSQVDAAAIQAEERLYLADQLENIHASVFINSVVQLLIITITLFLLSNILSTLKKREKQMALETSLAVEKAHRFEIELLERYKAELERTVEERTRDLKREKEKSEQLLLNILPAEVAKELGEHPGRTIAQHFPNVTVLFTDIVGFTKISGDMSAEEVVSMLNKMVTFFDERTKREGIEKIKTIGDAYMAAAGLCEEADNDGAERMVRFAQGLLEDVRKFNEGSEVQIQIRIGINTGDLVAGVIGKAKFIYDVWGDTVNVASRMESTGRPMKIHVTEATFAQTKGVFSYSEDVDLEVKGKGTMKTYYL
;
A
#
# COMPACT_ATOMS: atom_id res chain seq x y z
N MET A 1 19.29 16.32 -27.79
CA MET A 1 20.03 15.14 -28.27
C MET A 1 19.87 14.07 -27.20
N ASP A 2 18.86 13.25 -27.44
CA ASP A 2 18.37 12.19 -26.56
C ASP A 2 19.06 10.89 -27.01
N THR A 3 19.81 10.24 -26.13
CA THR A 3 20.36 8.90 -26.41
C THR A 3 19.99 7.98 -25.27
N SER A 4 18.74 7.50 -25.30
CA SER A 4 18.32 6.34 -24.52
C SER A 4 19.08 5.09 -25.02
N PRO A 5 19.55 4.21 -24.11
CA PRO A 5 20.27 2.99 -24.49
C PRO A 5 19.33 1.82 -24.79
N GLU A 6 18.18 2.07 -25.43
CA GLU A 6 17.16 1.02 -25.64
C GLU A 6 17.21 0.30 -26.99
N ASN A 7 18.09 0.66 -27.93
CA ASN A 7 17.99 0.14 -29.32
C ASN A 7 19.25 -0.53 -29.90
N ARG A 8 19.97 -1.33 -29.10
CA ARG A 8 20.94 -2.32 -29.62
C ARG A 8 20.98 -3.61 -28.80
N LEU A 9 19.96 -4.44 -28.92
CA LEU A 9 20.07 -5.87 -28.69
C LEU A 9 19.56 -6.58 -29.96
N SER A 10 20.45 -7.30 -30.63
CA SER A 10 20.17 -8.05 -31.85
C SER A 10 19.02 -9.05 -31.64
N GLU A 11 18.12 -9.18 -32.62
CA GLU A 11 16.96 -10.07 -32.65
C GLU A 11 17.27 -11.57 -32.38
N SER A 12 18.55 -11.98 -32.41
CA SER A 12 18.98 -13.36 -32.14
C SER A 12 18.98 -13.78 -30.66
N ASP A 13 18.74 -12.86 -29.71
CA ASP A 13 18.75 -13.13 -28.26
C ASP A 13 17.36 -13.42 -27.65
N SER A 14 16.31 -13.47 -28.48
CA SER A 14 14.90 -13.30 -28.08
C SER A 14 14.18 -14.52 -27.49
N HIS A 15 14.78 -15.72 -27.43
CA HIS A 15 14.07 -16.90 -26.91
C HIS A 15 14.82 -17.62 -25.77
N PHE A 16 14.27 -17.55 -24.57
CA PHE A 16 14.74 -18.36 -23.44
C PHE A 16 14.36 -19.84 -23.67
N SER A 17 15.35 -20.68 -24.00
CA SER A 17 15.10 -22.10 -24.28
C SER A 17 14.71 -22.86 -23.01
N ALA A 18 13.74 -23.78 -23.13
CA ALA A 18 13.37 -24.70 -22.06
C ALA A 18 14.56 -25.54 -21.57
N THR A 19 15.50 -25.87 -22.46
CA THR A 19 16.71 -26.63 -22.13
C THR A 19 17.66 -25.83 -21.25
N SER A 20 17.82 -24.53 -21.52
CA SER A 20 18.60 -23.63 -20.66
C SER A 20 17.94 -23.46 -19.29
N ALA A 21 16.61 -23.39 -19.25
CA ALA A 21 15.86 -23.31 -17.99
C ALA A 21 16.10 -24.53 -17.10
N TRP A 22 15.96 -25.72 -17.69
CA TRP A 22 16.22 -27.00 -17.03
C TRP A 22 17.67 -27.10 -16.57
N ALA A 23 18.64 -26.78 -17.44
CA ALA A 23 20.07 -26.92 -17.16
C ALA A 23 20.52 -26.10 -15.94
N ILE A 24 20.01 -24.87 -15.80
CA ILE A 24 20.31 -24.00 -14.65
C ILE A 24 19.86 -24.66 -13.34
N SER A 25 18.60 -25.11 -13.25
CA SER A 25 18.09 -25.75 -12.03
C SER A 25 18.73 -27.11 -11.77
N PHE A 26 18.83 -27.96 -12.79
CA PHE A 26 19.38 -29.31 -12.67
C PHE A 26 20.85 -29.29 -12.23
N GLY A 27 21.65 -28.39 -12.80
CA GLY A 27 23.05 -28.25 -12.43
C GLY A 27 23.28 -27.72 -11.02
N CYS A 28 22.33 -26.99 -10.43
CA CYS A 28 22.46 -26.57 -9.02
C CYS A 28 22.07 -27.69 -8.04
N ILE A 29 21.12 -28.56 -8.41
CA ILE A 29 20.71 -29.72 -7.61
C ILE A 29 21.87 -30.72 -7.44
N ILE A 30 22.62 -30.97 -8.51
CA ILE A 30 23.71 -31.95 -8.51
C ILE A 30 25.03 -31.25 -8.24
N GLY A 31 25.61 -31.54 -7.08
CA GLY A 31 26.92 -31.06 -6.64
C GLY A 31 27.83 -32.21 -6.19
N TRP A 32 28.95 -31.89 -5.53
CA TRP A 32 29.90 -32.89 -5.04
C TRP A 32 29.25 -34.01 -4.20
N GLY A 33 28.27 -33.64 -3.37
CA GLY A 33 27.63 -34.56 -2.45
C GLY A 33 26.87 -35.68 -3.13
N SER A 34 26.43 -35.49 -4.39
CA SER A 34 25.81 -36.54 -5.19
C SER A 34 26.77 -37.70 -5.52
N PHE A 35 28.08 -37.47 -5.51
CA PHE A 35 29.09 -38.50 -5.80
C PHE A 35 29.67 -39.14 -4.54
N LEU A 36 29.74 -38.39 -3.43
CA LEU A 36 30.33 -38.90 -2.18
C LEU A 36 29.28 -39.52 -1.25
N MET A 37 28.21 -38.77 -0.95
CA MET A 37 27.25 -39.14 0.09
C MET A 37 26.53 -40.46 -0.15
N PRO A 38 26.20 -40.90 -1.39
CA PRO A 38 25.58 -42.20 -1.57
C PRO A 38 26.38 -43.36 -0.98
N GLY A 39 27.70 -43.36 -1.19
CA GLY A 39 28.58 -44.42 -0.68
C GLY A 39 29.01 -44.21 0.77
N THR A 40 29.27 -42.97 1.18
CA THR A 40 29.85 -42.69 2.51
C THR A 40 28.81 -42.48 3.60
N THR A 41 27.56 -42.15 3.25
CA THR A 41 26.55 -41.74 4.22
C THR A 41 25.22 -42.45 3.98
N PHE A 42 24.66 -42.40 2.76
CA PHE A 42 23.31 -42.90 2.53
C PHE A 42 23.20 -44.43 2.64
N ILE A 43 24.06 -45.17 1.95
CA ILE A 43 24.06 -46.63 2.02
C ILE A 43 24.39 -47.15 3.43
N PRO A 44 25.41 -46.62 4.14
CA PRO A 44 25.66 -47.01 5.54
C PRO A 44 24.47 -46.78 6.48
N LEU A 45 23.72 -45.70 6.28
CA LEU A 45 22.58 -45.31 7.14
C LEU A 45 21.29 -46.07 6.81
N ALA A 46 20.96 -46.21 5.52
CA ALA A 46 19.64 -46.67 5.06
C ALA A 46 19.69 -47.77 4.00
N GLY A 47 20.87 -48.27 3.64
CA GLY A 47 21.03 -49.25 2.56
C GLY A 47 20.64 -48.69 1.19
N VAL A 48 20.71 -49.52 0.17
CA VAL A 48 20.36 -49.12 -1.21
C VAL A 48 18.85 -48.93 -1.35
N GLY A 49 18.05 -49.84 -0.77
CA GLY A 49 16.60 -49.80 -0.81
C GLY A 49 16.02 -48.61 -0.04
N GLY A 50 16.44 -48.42 1.21
CA GLY A 50 16.00 -47.28 2.03
C GLY A 50 16.43 -45.94 1.44
N THR A 51 17.64 -45.83 0.89
CA THR A 51 18.09 -44.61 0.18
C THR A 51 17.23 -44.33 -1.05
N THR A 52 16.93 -45.35 -1.85
CA THR A 52 16.09 -45.19 -3.05
C THR A 52 14.68 -44.72 -2.68
N ILE A 53 14.08 -45.32 -1.63
CA ILE A 53 12.77 -44.90 -1.11
C ILE A 53 12.83 -43.45 -0.62
N ALA A 54 13.87 -43.07 0.13
CA ALA A 54 14.06 -41.71 0.62
C ALA A 54 14.14 -40.69 -0.53
N MET A 55 14.90 -41.00 -1.59
CA MET A 55 15.02 -40.13 -2.76
C MET A 55 13.71 -39.99 -3.53
N MET A 56 12.94 -41.08 -3.67
CA MET A 56 11.61 -41.03 -4.30
C MET A 56 10.61 -40.17 -3.49
N ILE A 57 10.62 -40.30 -2.16
CA ILE A 57 9.85 -39.43 -1.27
C ILE A 57 10.33 -37.98 -1.40
N GLY A 58 11.64 -37.77 -1.49
CA GLY A 58 12.22 -36.44 -1.70
C GLY A 58 11.82 -35.77 -2.99
N ILE A 59 11.74 -36.51 -4.10
CA ILE A 59 11.18 -36.00 -5.36
C ILE A 59 9.73 -35.53 -5.14
N ALA A 60 8.89 -36.34 -4.48
CA ALA A 60 7.50 -35.97 -4.22
C ALA A 60 7.37 -34.72 -3.34
N VAL A 61 8.17 -34.63 -2.27
CA VAL A 61 8.27 -33.46 -1.39
C VAL A 61 8.71 -32.23 -2.17
N MET A 62 9.73 -32.35 -3.00
CA MET A 62 10.27 -31.22 -3.76
C MET A 62 9.33 -30.77 -4.88
N ILE A 63 8.48 -31.64 -5.43
CA ILE A 63 7.41 -31.25 -6.36
C ILE A 63 6.37 -30.35 -5.66
N VAL A 64 6.07 -30.60 -4.38
CA VAL A 64 5.21 -29.71 -3.56
C VAL A 64 5.85 -28.31 -3.48
N PHE A 65 7.14 -28.21 -3.17
CA PHE A 65 7.84 -26.94 -3.14
C PHE A 65 7.95 -26.29 -4.52
N ALA A 66 8.19 -27.05 -5.59
CA ALA A 66 8.20 -26.54 -6.96
C ALA A 66 6.88 -25.87 -7.32
N ARG A 67 5.75 -26.46 -6.88
CA ARG A 67 4.43 -25.86 -7.07
C ARG A 67 4.27 -24.59 -6.25
N LEU A 68 4.74 -24.57 -5.00
CA LEU A 68 4.69 -23.37 -4.15
C LEU A 68 5.56 -22.22 -4.70
N PHE A 69 6.78 -22.50 -5.15
CA PHE A 69 7.65 -21.52 -5.82
C PHE A 69 7.00 -20.98 -7.09
N HIS A 70 6.37 -21.84 -7.89
CA HIS A 70 5.64 -21.42 -9.08
C HIS A 70 4.46 -20.50 -8.76
N ILE A 71 3.66 -20.83 -7.72
CA ILE A 71 2.55 -19.99 -7.26
C ILE A 71 3.09 -18.64 -6.80
N LEU A 72 4.11 -18.65 -5.94
CA LEU A 72 4.70 -17.45 -5.38
C LEU A 72 5.21 -16.51 -6.48
N LEU A 73 5.97 -17.04 -7.45
CA LEU A 73 6.51 -16.27 -8.56
C LEU A 73 5.42 -15.61 -9.42
N ASN A 74 4.37 -16.36 -9.77
CA ASN A 74 3.34 -15.88 -10.70
C ASN A 74 2.26 -15.02 -10.03
N ARG A 75 2.05 -15.14 -8.72
CA ARG A 75 1.01 -14.37 -8.00
C ARG A 75 1.52 -13.10 -7.34
N THR A 76 2.81 -13.02 -7.03
CA THR A 76 3.39 -11.82 -6.41
C THR A 76 4.02 -10.87 -7.42
N GLU A 77 4.11 -11.25 -8.69
CA GLU A 77 4.78 -10.49 -9.76
C GLU A 77 6.22 -10.13 -9.35
N ALA A 78 7.00 -11.11 -8.89
CA ALA A 78 8.37 -10.82 -8.49
C ALA A 78 9.26 -10.60 -9.75
N HIS A 79 9.83 -9.39 -9.86
CA HIS A 79 10.48 -8.91 -11.08
C HIS A 79 12.01 -8.83 -11.04
N ALA A 80 12.70 -8.83 -9.88
CA ALA A 80 14.16 -8.64 -9.84
C ALA A 80 14.96 -9.61 -8.94
N GLY A 81 14.32 -10.43 -8.10
CA GLY A 81 15.03 -11.39 -7.23
C GLY A 81 14.32 -12.74 -7.07
N GLY A 82 13.61 -13.15 -8.13
CA GLY A 82 12.90 -14.42 -8.21
C GLY A 82 11.77 -14.58 -7.22
N ALA A 83 11.33 -15.83 -7.02
CA ALA A 83 10.10 -16.12 -6.29
C ALA A 83 10.14 -15.58 -4.84
N LEU A 84 11.30 -15.58 -4.20
CA LEU A 84 11.45 -15.19 -2.80
C LEU A 84 11.21 -13.70 -2.54
N PHE A 85 11.30 -12.84 -3.56
CA PHE A 85 10.88 -11.44 -3.41
C PHE A 85 9.37 -11.30 -3.16
N GLY A 86 8.58 -12.33 -3.48
CA GLY A 86 7.18 -12.41 -3.08
C GLY A 86 6.97 -12.39 -1.57
N VAL A 87 7.95 -12.81 -0.76
CA VAL A 87 7.91 -12.73 0.71
C VAL A 87 7.74 -11.28 1.16
N ARG A 88 8.37 -10.31 0.48
CA ARG A 88 8.23 -8.88 0.78
C ARG A 88 6.78 -8.42 0.69
N LYS A 89 6.08 -8.78 -0.39
CA LYS A 89 4.69 -8.36 -0.64
C LYS A 89 3.72 -8.96 0.39
N LEU A 90 4.06 -10.12 0.95
CA LEU A 90 3.18 -10.88 1.84
C LEU A 90 3.49 -10.67 3.33
N PHE A 91 4.77 -10.54 3.70
CA PHE A 91 5.24 -10.49 5.09
C PHE A 91 6.07 -9.24 5.42
N GLY A 92 6.43 -8.42 4.43
CA GLY A 92 7.24 -7.21 4.63
C GLY A 92 8.76 -7.43 4.54
N TYR A 93 9.52 -6.35 4.72
CA TYR A 93 10.96 -6.33 4.49
C TYR A 93 11.77 -7.11 5.54
N ASP A 94 11.32 -7.13 6.79
CA ASP A 94 11.93 -7.90 7.89
C ASP A 94 12.01 -9.40 7.56
N HIS A 95 10.89 -9.99 7.13
CA HIS A 95 10.84 -11.40 6.75
C HIS A 95 11.60 -11.70 5.45
N LEU A 96 11.58 -10.77 4.48
CA LEU A 96 12.44 -10.90 3.30
C LEU A 96 13.93 -10.85 3.68
N PHE A 97 14.33 -10.06 4.70
CA PHE A 97 15.70 -10.05 5.20
C PHE A 97 16.12 -11.41 5.74
N ILE A 98 15.31 -12.02 6.61
CA ILE A 98 15.60 -13.36 7.14
C ILE A 98 15.79 -14.35 5.99
N CYS A 99 14.83 -14.41 5.07
CA CYS A 99 14.85 -15.37 3.97
C CYS A 99 16.07 -15.20 3.04
N VAL A 100 16.43 -13.96 2.70
CA VAL A 100 17.61 -13.68 1.87
C VAL A 100 18.91 -13.93 2.63
N TRP A 101 18.97 -13.60 3.92
CA TRP A 101 20.15 -13.82 4.76
C TRP A 101 20.47 -15.31 4.92
N THR A 102 19.44 -16.13 5.16
CA THR A 102 19.61 -17.59 5.25
C THR A 102 19.90 -18.23 3.89
N LEU A 103 19.24 -17.78 2.82
CA LEU A 103 19.54 -18.30 1.48
C LEU A 103 20.97 -17.95 1.03
N SER A 104 21.46 -16.76 1.38
CA SER A 104 22.83 -16.37 1.08
C SER A 104 23.83 -17.30 1.75
N LEU A 105 23.60 -17.68 3.01
CA LEU A 105 24.42 -18.68 3.70
C LEU A 105 24.41 -20.03 2.97
N ALA A 106 23.23 -20.51 2.56
CA ALA A 106 23.11 -21.78 1.84
C ALA A 106 23.89 -21.77 0.51
N TYR A 107 23.77 -20.70 -0.28
CA TYR A 107 24.47 -20.62 -1.57
C TYR A 107 25.97 -20.45 -1.41
N ILE A 108 26.39 -19.64 -0.44
CA ILE A 108 27.81 -19.44 -0.13
C ILE A 108 28.41 -20.76 0.37
N SER A 109 27.73 -21.50 1.25
CA SER A 109 28.23 -22.80 1.73
C SER A 109 28.33 -23.84 0.63
N LEU A 110 27.43 -23.83 -0.36
CA LEU A 110 27.49 -24.71 -1.52
C LEU A 110 28.60 -24.32 -2.52
N ILE A 111 28.91 -23.02 -2.65
CA ILE A 111 30.11 -22.56 -3.38
C ILE A 111 31.35 -23.13 -2.72
N TRP A 112 31.45 -23.01 -1.40
CA TRP A 112 32.57 -23.50 -0.62
C TRP A 112 32.75 -25.01 -0.76
N ALA A 113 31.66 -25.76 -0.62
CA ALA A 113 31.72 -27.20 -0.64
C ALA A 113 32.11 -27.74 -2.03
N ASN A 114 31.55 -27.16 -3.10
CA ASN A 114 31.92 -27.53 -4.47
C ASN A 114 33.36 -27.12 -4.83
N ALA A 115 33.86 -25.98 -4.34
CA ALA A 115 35.24 -25.57 -4.56
C ALA A 115 36.24 -26.51 -3.88
N SER A 116 35.99 -26.86 -2.61
CA SER A 116 36.82 -27.83 -1.87
C SER A 116 36.75 -29.23 -2.47
N ALA A 117 35.62 -29.63 -3.05
CA ALA A 117 35.47 -30.93 -3.70
C ALA A 117 36.36 -31.12 -4.92
N PHE A 118 36.69 -30.06 -5.67
CA PHE A 118 37.66 -30.14 -6.76
C PHE A 118 39.02 -30.65 -6.27
N ILE A 119 39.45 -30.23 -5.09
CA ILE A 119 40.72 -30.68 -4.50
C ILE A 119 40.67 -32.16 -4.15
N VAL A 120 39.55 -32.64 -3.60
CA VAL A 120 39.35 -34.06 -3.31
C VAL A 120 39.50 -34.91 -4.59
N ILE A 121 38.94 -34.44 -5.70
CA ILE A 121 39.02 -35.13 -6.99
C ILE A 121 40.42 -35.06 -7.59
N ILE A 122 41.09 -33.90 -7.53
CA ILE A 122 42.47 -33.77 -7.99
C ILE A 122 43.36 -34.73 -7.22
N ARG A 123 43.16 -34.83 -5.90
CA ARG A 123 43.89 -35.77 -5.05
C ARG A 123 43.61 -37.22 -5.42
N TYR A 124 42.36 -37.56 -5.72
CA TYR A 124 41.99 -38.91 -6.17
C TYR A 124 42.65 -39.28 -7.51
N LEU A 125 42.70 -38.35 -8.46
CA LEU A 125 43.20 -38.61 -9.83
C LEU A 125 44.73 -38.54 -9.95
N PHE A 126 45.36 -37.63 -9.22
CA PHE A 126 46.78 -37.30 -9.38
C PHE A 126 47.60 -37.54 -8.10
N GLY A 127 46.98 -38.05 -7.03
CA GLY A 127 47.65 -38.24 -5.74
C GLY A 127 47.97 -36.91 -5.05
N GLY A 128 49.07 -36.89 -4.29
CA GLY A 128 49.47 -35.74 -3.46
C GLY A 128 50.08 -34.53 -4.18
N VAL A 129 49.82 -34.32 -5.47
CA VAL A 129 50.48 -33.25 -6.28
C VAL A 129 50.31 -31.84 -5.70
N LEU A 130 49.21 -31.58 -4.99
CA LEU A 130 48.94 -30.29 -4.35
C LEU A 130 49.38 -30.23 -2.87
N GLN A 131 49.95 -31.30 -2.32
CA GLN A 131 50.38 -31.41 -0.92
C GLN A 131 51.79 -30.84 -0.71
N TRP A 132 51.96 -29.55 -0.96
CA TRP A 132 53.20 -28.82 -0.67
C TRP A 132 52.90 -27.55 0.13
N GLY A 133 53.89 -27.08 0.91
CA GLY A 133 53.73 -25.95 1.82
C GLY A 133 52.83 -26.28 3.01
N PHE A 134 53.17 -27.31 3.78
CA PHE A 134 52.47 -27.71 5.00
C PHE A 134 52.34 -26.54 5.98
N HIS A 135 51.17 -26.39 6.61
CA HIS A 135 50.93 -25.24 7.47
C HIS A 135 50.43 -25.59 8.87
N TYR A 136 49.28 -26.25 9.02
CA TYR A 136 48.69 -26.59 10.33
C TYR A 136 47.62 -27.68 10.22
N SER A 137 47.27 -28.31 11.35
CA SER A 137 46.16 -29.25 11.45
C SER A 137 44.92 -28.59 12.05
N VAL A 138 43.76 -28.76 11.43
CA VAL A 138 42.46 -28.38 12.01
C VAL A 138 41.68 -29.66 12.30
N MET A 139 41.44 -29.96 13.59
CA MET A 139 40.64 -31.12 14.03
C MET A 139 41.09 -32.45 13.41
N GLY A 140 42.41 -32.70 13.39
CA GLY A 140 43.00 -33.93 12.86
C GLY A 140 43.28 -33.95 11.36
N PHE A 141 42.98 -32.87 10.61
CA PHE A 141 43.23 -32.80 9.17
C PHE A 141 44.30 -31.78 8.81
N GLU A 142 45.25 -32.22 7.98
CA GLU A 142 46.33 -31.39 7.46
C GLU A 142 45.82 -30.41 6.38
N VAL A 143 46.07 -29.13 6.59
CA VAL A 143 45.81 -28.08 5.61
C VAL A 143 47.11 -27.77 4.85
N TRP A 144 47.08 -28.05 3.54
CA TRP A 144 48.22 -27.89 2.65
C TRP A 144 48.13 -26.57 1.87
N GLY A 145 49.21 -25.79 1.83
CA GLY A 145 49.25 -24.50 1.13
C GLY A 145 48.90 -24.59 -0.35
N GLY A 146 49.36 -25.64 -1.04
CA GLY A 146 49.01 -25.89 -2.45
C GLY A 146 47.51 -26.15 -2.66
N GLU A 147 46.85 -26.86 -1.75
CA GLU A 147 45.40 -27.11 -1.79
C GLU A 147 44.58 -25.84 -1.53
N VAL A 148 45.03 -25.03 -0.57
CA VAL A 148 44.44 -23.71 -0.29
C VAL A 148 44.53 -22.83 -1.53
N LEU A 149 45.73 -22.71 -2.12
CA LEU A 149 45.95 -21.89 -3.33
C LEU A 149 45.08 -22.35 -4.51
N ALA A 150 45.03 -23.66 -4.76
CA ALA A 150 44.20 -24.22 -5.83
C ALA A 150 42.71 -23.90 -5.60
N THR A 151 42.23 -24.02 -4.36
CA THR A 151 40.84 -23.69 -4.02
C THR A 151 40.55 -22.20 -4.23
N LEU A 152 41.47 -21.31 -3.82
CA LEU A 152 41.35 -19.87 -4.05
C LEU A 152 41.28 -19.54 -5.56
N ILE A 153 42.10 -20.20 -6.38
CA ILE A 153 42.08 -20.04 -7.84
C ILE A 153 40.73 -20.49 -8.41
N ILE A 154 40.19 -21.62 -7.96
CA ILE A 154 38.88 -22.13 -8.40
C ILE A 154 37.76 -21.15 -8.04
N ILE A 155 37.73 -20.67 -6.79
CA ILE A 155 36.76 -19.66 -6.33
C ILE A 155 36.85 -18.40 -7.21
N ALA A 156 38.05 -17.91 -7.48
CA ALA A 156 38.26 -16.73 -8.33
C ALA A 156 37.84 -16.98 -9.78
N LEU A 157 38.22 -18.12 -10.36
CA LEU A 157 37.94 -18.48 -11.75
C LEU A 157 36.44 -18.59 -12.01
N TYR A 158 35.70 -19.32 -11.16
CA TYR A 158 34.26 -19.48 -11.33
C TYR A 158 33.48 -18.22 -10.99
N GLY A 159 33.95 -17.44 -9.99
CA GLY A 159 33.40 -16.13 -9.70
C GLY A 159 33.50 -15.18 -10.90
N LEU A 160 34.68 -15.07 -11.53
CA LEU A 160 34.88 -14.26 -12.73
C LEU A 160 34.12 -14.81 -13.95
N ALA A 161 34.11 -16.14 -14.15
CA ALA A 161 33.37 -16.78 -15.24
C ALA A 161 31.86 -16.52 -15.15
N SER A 162 31.29 -16.44 -13.94
CA SER A 162 29.87 -16.12 -13.74
C SER A 162 29.47 -14.71 -14.23
N MET A 163 30.45 -13.83 -14.47
CA MET A 163 30.23 -12.46 -14.98
C MET A 163 30.22 -12.37 -16.52
N LEU A 164 30.42 -13.49 -17.22
CA LEU A 164 30.41 -13.56 -18.68
C LEU A 164 29.02 -13.26 -19.29
N PRO A 165 28.94 -12.94 -20.61
CA PRO A 165 27.69 -12.62 -21.28
C PRO A 165 26.62 -13.72 -21.15
N LEU A 166 25.36 -13.31 -21.04
CA LEU A 166 24.24 -14.24 -20.77
C LEU A 166 24.08 -15.31 -21.85
N GLY A 167 24.23 -14.96 -23.14
CA GLY A 167 24.14 -15.92 -24.25
C GLY A 167 25.19 -17.04 -24.17
N LEU A 168 26.43 -16.67 -23.86
CA LEU A 168 27.53 -17.63 -23.64
C LEU A 168 27.21 -18.53 -22.43
N MET A 169 26.83 -17.93 -21.31
CA MET A 169 26.54 -18.68 -20.08
C MET A 169 25.37 -19.66 -20.26
N ARG A 170 24.30 -19.29 -20.98
CA ARG A 170 23.19 -20.21 -21.31
C ARG A 170 23.66 -21.45 -22.08
N THR A 171 24.62 -21.27 -22.98
CA THR A 171 25.22 -22.38 -23.75
C THR A 171 26.11 -23.24 -22.86
N VAL A 172 26.96 -22.62 -22.04
CA VAL A 172 27.84 -23.31 -21.09
C VAL A 172 27.02 -24.18 -20.12
N TYR A 173 25.98 -23.64 -19.49
CA TYR A 173 25.11 -24.42 -18.60
C TYR A 173 24.51 -25.64 -19.31
N ARG A 174 24.02 -25.46 -20.54
CA ARG A 174 23.40 -26.55 -21.30
C ARG A 174 24.41 -27.66 -21.63
N ILE A 175 25.62 -27.31 -22.06
CA ILE A 175 26.68 -28.29 -22.36
C ILE A 175 27.07 -29.05 -21.10
N LEU A 176 27.33 -28.35 -20.00
CA LEU A 176 27.74 -28.98 -18.74
C LEU A 176 26.64 -29.86 -18.15
N ALA A 177 25.37 -29.41 -18.17
CA ALA A 177 24.24 -30.19 -17.66
C ALA A 177 23.97 -31.46 -18.48
N VAL A 178 24.04 -31.38 -19.81
CA VAL A 178 23.91 -32.55 -20.69
C VAL A 178 25.09 -33.50 -20.51
N GLY A 179 26.32 -32.96 -20.45
CA GLY A 179 27.53 -33.75 -20.19
C GLY A 179 27.49 -34.49 -18.86
N LEU A 180 27.00 -33.83 -17.81
CA LEU A 180 26.74 -34.44 -16.51
C LEU A 180 25.75 -35.61 -16.62
N LEU A 181 24.56 -35.37 -17.17
CA LEU A 181 23.51 -36.40 -17.22
C LEU A 181 23.96 -37.59 -18.09
N ALA A 182 24.54 -37.30 -19.26
CA ALA A 182 25.06 -38.34 -20.16
C ALA A 182 26.21 -39.12 -19.50
N GLY A 183 27.11 -38.45 -18.80
CA GLY A 183 28.23 -39.07 -18.08
C GLY A 183 27.77 -40.04 -17.01
N VAL A 184 26.84 -39.63 -16.14
CA VAL A 184 26.29 -40.50 -15.08
C VAL A 184 25.56 -41.71 -15.67
N VAL A 185 24.65 -41.48 -16.62
CA VAL A 185 23.84 -42.56 -17.21
C VAL A 185 24.72 -43.54 -17.99
N SER A 186 25.63 -43.03 -18.83
CA SER A 186 26.53 -43.89 -19.62
C SER A 186 27.48 -44.69 -18.73
N CYS A 187 28.07 -44.07 -17.70
CA CYS A 187 28.94 -44.79 -16.78
C CYS A 187 28.17 -45.90 -16.05
N PHE A 188 26.97 -45.61 -15.54
CA PHE A 188 26.16 -46.61 -14.86
C PHE A 188 25.80 -47.78 -15.78
N CYS A 189 25.33 -47.51 -17.00
CA CYS A 189 25.01 -48.56 -17.96
C CYS A 189 26.23 -49.43 -18.30
N LEU A 190 27.40 -48.82 -18.45
CA LEU A 190 28.65 -49.53 -18.73
C LEU A 190 29.12 -50.37 -17.53
N VAL A 191 29.02 -49.83 -16.30
CA VAL A 191 29.34 -50.55 -15.06
C VAL A 191 28.42 -51.76 -14.91
N VAL A 192 27.10 -51.59 -15.09
CA VAL A 192 26.14 -52.70 -15.02
C VAL A 192 26.43 -53.75 -16.10
N ALA A 193 26.73 -53.33 -17.34
CA ALA A 193 27.00 -54.25 -18.44
C ALA A 193 28.31 -55.05 -18.25
N ARG A 194 29.30 -54.52 -17.51
CA ARG A 194 30.62 -55.13 -17.34
C ARG A 194 30.83 -55.82 -15.99
N SER A 195 30.10 -55.42 -14.96
CA SER A 195 30.27 -55.96 -13.60
C SER A 195 29.73 -57.38 -13.43
N GLY A 196 28.80 -57.83 -14.28
CA GLY A 196 28.22 -59.18 -14.20
C GLY A 196 27.32 -59.42 -12.98
N ILE A 197 27.14 -58.42 -12.12
CA ILE A 197 26.33 -58.46 -10.89
C ILE A 197 24.85 -58.31 -11.25
N ARG A 198 24.00 -59.19 -10.72
CA ARG A 198 22.56 -59.16 -10.95
C ARG A 198 21.90 -58.18 -9.97
N LEU A 199 20.76 -57.60 -10.36
CA LEU A 199 19.96 -56.68 -9.53
C LEU A 199 19.66 -57.14 -8.08
N PRO A 200 19.47 -58.44 -7.78
CA PRO A 200 19.28 -58.92 -6.40
C PRO A 200 20.53 -58.83 -5.51
N ASP A 201 21.72 -58.71 -6.09
CA ASP A 201 22.99 -58.67 -5.38
C ASP A 201 23.47 -57.23 -5.10
N ILE A 202 22.62 -56.23 -5.39
CA ILE A 202 22.89 -54.78 -5.22
C ILE A 202 22.75 -54.41 -3.73
N GLY A 203 23.66 -54.92 -2.92
CA GLY A 203 23.85 -54.52 -1.53
C GLY A 203 22.65 -54.75 -0.60
N PRO A 204 22.76 -54.29 0.66
CA PRO A 204 21.70 -54.45 1.64
C PRO A 204 20.52 -53.50 1.34
N CYS A 205 19.29 -53.99 1.52
CA CYS A 205 18.09 -53.16 1.38
C CYS A 205 18.02 -52.01 2.41
N PHE A 206 18.57 -52.23 3.61
CA PHE A 206 18.57 -51.28 4.74
C PHE A 206 19.97 -51.21 5.38
N GLY A 207 20.21 -50.22 6.24
CA GLY A 207 21.53 -49.92 6.81
C GLY A 207 22.17 -51.11 7.55
N LEU A 208 23.49 -51.26 7.40
CA LEU A 208 24.27 -52.37 7.96
C LEU A 208 25.09 -52.00 9.19
N THR A 209 25.22 -50.71 9.51
CA THR A 209 26.00 -50.30 10.68
C THR A 209 25.28 -50.74 11.97
N PRO A 210 26.01 -51.11 13.05
CA PRO A 210 25.39 -51.48 14.32
C PRO A 210 24.42 -50.41 14.84
N LYS A 211 24.77 -49.13 14.62
CA LYS A 211 23.93 -47.98 14.94
C LYS A 211 22.66 -47.92 14.07
N ALA A 212 22.76 -48.13 12.76
CA ALA A 212 21.58 -48.19 11.88
C ALA A 212 20.66 -49.38 12.19
N GLN A 213 21.22 -50.54 12.53
CA GLN A 213 20.45 -51.73 12.90
C GLN A 213 19.71 -51.59 14.23
N SER A 214 20.12 -50.64 15.09
CA SER A 214 19.44 -50.36 16.36
C SER A 214 18.10 -49.61 16.20
N VAL A 215 17.81 -49.07 15.01
CA VAL A 215 16.59 -48.29 14.72
C VAL A 215 15.76 -48.94 13.62
N SER A 216 14.46 -48.61 13.56
CA SER A 216 13.57 -49.18 12.53
C SER A 216 13.93 -48.69 11.11
N PRO A 217 13.65 -49.49 10.06
CA PRO A 217 13.89 -49.08 8.67
C PRO A 217 13.26 -47.74 8.29
N ALA A 218 12.09 -47.41 8.86
CA ALA A 218 11.44 -46.13 8.62
C ALA A 218 12.26 -44.94 9.18
N VAL A 219 12.92 -45.11 10.32
CA VAL A 219 13.80 -44.10 10.91
C VAL A 219 15.07 -43.95 10.08
N GLN A 220 15.62 -45.04 9.55
CA GLN A 220 16.75 -44.99 8.62
C GLN A 220 16.42 -44.16 7.37
N VAL A 221 15.26 -44.42 6.75
CA VAL A 221 14.76 -43.63 5.60
C VAL A 221 14.55 -42.17 5.98
N LEU A 222 13.99 -41.90 7.17
CA LEU A 222 13.74 -40.54 7.65
C LEU A 222 15.03 -39.73 7.84
N ASN A 223 16.14 -40.36 8.22
CA ASN A 223 17.45 -39.69 8.32
C ASN A 223 17.92 -39.16 6.97
N ILE A 224 17.73 -39.93 5.89
CA ILE A 224 18.05 -39.46 4.53
C ILE A 224 17.05 -38.37 4.08
N ILE A 225 15.77 -38.50 4.43
CA ILE A 225 14.76 -37.49 4.14
C ILE A 225 15.13 -36.14 4.77
N GLY A 226 15.70 -36.13 5.97
CA GLY A 226 16.18 -34.92 6.64
C GLY A 226 17.20 -34.12 5.82
N LEU A 227 17.94 -34.77 4.91
CA LEU A 227 18.95 -34.14 4.05
C LEU A 227 18.41 -33.68 2.69
N ILE A 228 17.14 -33.95 2.36
CA ILE A 228 16.50 -33.52 1.10
C ILE A 228 16.62 -32.00 0.85
N PRO A 229 16.43 -31.11 1.85
CA PRO A 229 16.54 -29.67 1.62
C PRO A 229 17.91 -29.24 1.08
N TRP A 230 18.97 -29.94 1.48
CA TRP A 230 20.29 -29.76 0.90
C TRP A 230 20.42 -30.45 -0.46
N ALA A 231 20.04 -31.73 -0.56
CA ALA A 231 20.25 -32.54 -1.75
C ALA A 231 19.56 -31.97 -3.00
N PHE A 232 18.44 -31.24 -2.82
CA PHE A 232 17.70 -30.58 -3.89
C PHE A 232 17.81 -29.04 -3.87
N SER A 233 18.76 -28.50 -3.09
CA SER A 233 19.02 -27.07 -3.05
C SER A 233 19.40 -26.54 -4.43
N GLY A 234 19.00 -25.29 -4.73
CA GLY A 234 19.30 -24.66 -6.01
C GLY A 234 18.31 -25.02 -7.13
N CYS A 235 17.35 -25.93 -6.89
CA CYS A 235 16.24 -26.14 -7.81
C CYS A 235 15.51 -24.82 -8.12
N GLU A 236 15.33 -23.98 -7.09
CA GLU A 236 14.67 -22.67 -7.15
C GLU A 236 15.48 -21.57 -7.86
N SER A 237 16.77 -21.81 -8.17
CA SER A 237 17.66 -20.82 -8.81
C SER A 237 17.13 -20.31 -10.16
N ILE A 238 16.34 -21.11 -10.88
CA ILE A 238 15.70 -20.68 -12.13
C ILE A 238 14.73 -19.52 -11.92
N THR A 239 14.11 -19.43 -10.73
CA THR A 239 13.19 -18.33 -10.42
C THR A 239 13.90 -16.98 -10.42
N LEU A 240 15.22 -16.94 -10.13
CA LEU A 240 16.06 -15.74 -10.20
C LEU A 240 16.29 -15.26 -11.65
N SER A 241 15.78 -15.98 -12.66
CA SER A 241 15.81 -15.59 -14.07
C SER A 241 14.50 -14.90 -14.49
N SER A 242 13.59 -14.63 -13.56
CA SER A 242 12.27 -14.05 -13.85
C SER A 242 12.31 -12.63 -14.42
N ASP A 243 13.45 -11.97 -14.28
CA ASP A 243 13.81 -10.64 -14.79
C ASP A 243 14.46 -10.71 -16.19
N GLU A 244 14.85 -11.90 -16.66
CA GLU A 244 15.58 -12.04 -17.92
C GLU A 244 14.64 -11.98 -19.14
N PRO A 245 15.06 -11.31 -20.23
CA PRO A 245 14.27 -11.22 -21.45
C PRO A 245 13.83 -12.60 -21.97
N GLY A 246 12.55 -12.73 -22.31
CA GLY A 246 11.97 -13.95 -22.88
C GLY A 246 11.73 -15.10 -21.89
N PHE A 247 11.92 -14.90 -20.57
CA PHE A 247 11.70 -15.95 -19.57
C PHE A 247 10.21 -16.36 -19.44
N PRO A 248 9.83 -17.63 -19.69
CA PRO A 248 8.42 -18.02 -19.69
C PRO A 248 7.91 -18.36 -18.28
N LYS A 249 7.55 -17.33 -17.49
CA LYS A 249 7.09 -17.44 -16.09
C LYS A 249 5.99 -18.50 -15.86
N ARG A 250 5.05 -18.64 -16.81
CA ARG A 250 3.96 -19.63 -16.75
C ARG A 250 4.44 -21.08 -16.83
N LYS A 251 5.60 -21.35 -17.43
CA LYS A 251 6.17 -22.70 -17.60
C LYS A 251 7.13 -23.10 -16.48
N THR A 252 7.41 -22.21 -15.52
CA THR A 252 8.39 -22.45 -14.43
C THR A 252 8.14 -23.74 -13.65
N PHE A 253 6.87 -24.13 -13.43
CA PHE A 253 6.55 -25.38 -12.74
C PHE A 253 7.14 -26.60 -13.46
N TYR A 254 6.99 -26.69 -14.78
CA TYR A 254 7.47 -27.82 -15.55
C TYR A 254 9.00 -27.90 -15.57
N PHE A 255 9.69 -26.76 -15.61
CA PHE A 255 11.15 -26.75 -15.54
C PHE A 255 11.67 -27.23 -14.19
N LEU A 256 11.04 -26.78 -13.09
CA LEU A 256 11.38 -27.22 -11.74
C LEU A 256 11.13 -28.73 -11.58
N VAL A 257 9.97 -29.23 -11.98
CA VAL A 257 9.65 -30.67 -11.90
C VAL A 257 10.63 -31.50 -12.73
N ALA A 258 10.93 -31.08 -13.96
CA ALA A 258 11.90 -31.79 -14.81
C ALA A 258 13.29 -31.85 -14.17
N ALA A 259 13.77 -30.74 -13.59
CA ALA A 259 15.06 -30.69 -12.90
C ALA A 259 15.08 -31.57 -11.64
N ILE A 260 14.01 -31.54 -10.83
CA ILE A 260 13.88 -32.35 -9.60
C ILE A 260 13.85 -33.84 -9.92
N ILE A 261 13.06 -34.27 -10.92
CA ILE A 261 13.00 -35.68 -11.32
C ILE A 261 14.37 -36.13 -11.84
N CYS A 262 14.99 -35.36 -12.74
CA CYS A 262 16.33 -35.69 -13.24
C CYS A 262 17.35 -35.78 -12.11
N GLY A 263 17.32 -34.83 -11.18
CA GLY A 263 18.25 -34.79 -10.06
C GLY A 263 18.10 -35.99 -9.12
N GLY A 264 16.86 -36.31 -8.72
CA GLY A 264 16.59 -37.46 -7.87
C GLY A 264 16.94 -38.79 -8.55
N LEU A 265 16.70 -38.93 -9.86
CA LEU A 265 17.13 -40.10 -10.62
C LEU A 265 18.66 -40.22 -10.66
N VAL A 266 19.40 -39.11 -10.82
CA VAL A 266 20.87 -39.12 -10.74
C VAL A 266 21.34 -39.59 -9.38
N TYR A 267 20.75 -39.13 -8.27
CA TYR A 267 21.08 -39.63 -6.94
C TYR A 267 20.83 -41.14 -6.80
N ILE A 268 19.71 -41.64 -7.31
CA ILE A 268 19.39 -43.08 -7.29
C ILE A 268 20.42 -43.87 -8.11
N ILE A 269 20.73 -43.41 -9.33
CA ILE A 269 21.73 -44.04 -10.20
C ILE A 269 23.11 -44.09 -9.53
N LEU A 270 23.55 -42.98 -8.94
CA LEU A 270 24.85 -42.92 -8.25
C LEU A 270 24.86 -43.77 -6.99
N THR A 271 23.72 -43.91 -6.29
CA THR A 271 23.56 -44.84 -5.16
C THR A 271 23.70 -46.28 -5.62
N LEU A 272 23.00 -46.65 -6.70
CA LEU A 272 23.11 -47.98 -7.30
C LEU A 272 24.53 -48.24 -7.79
N GLN A 273 25.21 -47.25 -8.38
CA GLN A 273 26.60 -47.41 -8.80
C GLN A 273 27.54 -47.59 -7.60
N ALA A 274 27.39 -46.80 -6.54
CA ALA A 274 28.20 -46.89 -5.33
C ALA A 274 28.13 -48.27 -4.67
N SER A 275 26.98 -48.95 -4.75
CA SER A 275 26.82 -50.26 -4.10
C SER A 275 27.71 -51.35 -4.69
N PHE A 276 28.20 -51.19 -5.93
CA PHE A 276 29.11 -52.16 -6.57
C PHE A 276 30.52 -52.13 -5.95
N ALA A 277 30.88 -51.10 -5.18
CA ALA A 277 32.22 -50.94 -4.62
C ALA A 277 32.22 -50.34 -3.20
N LEU A 278 31.35 -50.86 -2.31
CA LEU A 278 31.25 -50.38 -0.92
C LEU A 278 32.48 -50.72 -0.06
N ASN A 279 33.13 -51.85 -0.33
CA ASN A 279 34.31 -52.32 0.41
C ASN A 279 35.62 -51.88 -0.28
N GLY A 280 35.61 -50.71 -0.92
CA GLY A 280 36.79 -50.14 -1.55
C GLY A 280 37.88 -49.77 -0.53
N PRO A 281 39.10 -49.44 -0.99
CA PRO A 281 40.19 -48.98 -0.12
C PRO A 281 39.75 -47.78 0.75
N GLU A 282 40.28 -47.69 1.97
CA GLU A 282 40.00 -46.54 2.84
C GLU A 282 40.34 -45.21 2.14
N GLY A 283 39.39 -44.27 2.17
CA GLY A 283 39.52 -42.97 1.50
C GLY A 283 39.17 -42.96 0.00
N SER A 284 38.79 -44.10 -0.59
CA SER A 284 38.24 -44.16 -1.95
C SER A 284 36.82 -43.57 -2.04
N ILE A 285 36.42 -43.13 -3.24
CA ILE A 285 35.06 -42.67 -3.51
C ILE A 285 34.30 -43.84 -4.15
N PRO A 286 33.30 -44.46 -3.49
CA PRO A 286 32.70 -45.71 -3.96
C PRO A 286 32.14 -45.66 -5.40
N VAL A 287 31.60 -44.51 -5.82
CA VAL A 287 31.12 -44.31 -7.19
C VAL A 287 32.26 -44.38 -8.22
N PHE A 288 33.43 -43.82 -7.89
CA PHE A 288 34.61 -43.86 -8.74
C PHE A 288 35.25 -45.24 -8.74
N GLU A 289 35.28 -45.91 -7.59
CA GLU A 289 35.82 -47.27 -7.46
C GLU A 289 34.96 -48.27 -8.24
N ALA A 290 33.63 -48.13 -8.22
CA ALA A 290 32.73 -48.93 -9.05
C ALA A 290 32.99 -48.74 -10.55
N ALA A 291 33.27 -47.51 -10.97
CA ALA A 291 33.64 -47.23 -12.36
C ALA A 291 35.03 -47.77 -12.72
N ALA A 292 36.02 -47.60 -11.84
CA ALA A 292 37.39 -48.05 -12.03
C ALA A 292 37.49 -49.58 -12.07
N SER A 293 36.80 -50.27 -11.18
CA SER A 293 36.77 -51.74 -11.13
C SER A 293 36.09 -52.37 -12.35
N ALA A 294 35.02 -51.76 -12.88
CA ALA A 294 34.30 -52.31 -14.03
C ALA A 294 34.90 -51.91 -15.40
N LEU A 295 35.51 -50.73 -15.51
CA LEU A 295 35.93 -50.14 -16.80
C LEU A 295 37.42 -49.75 -16.84
N GLY A 296 38.18 -49.98 -15.78
CA GLY A 296 39.57 -49.55 -15.66
C GLY A 296 39.73 -48.04 -15.75
N SER A 297 40.85 -47.59 -16.33
CA SER A 297 41.20 -46.17 -16.47
C SER A 297 40.16 -45.38 -17.28
N ALA A 298 39.48 -46.01 -18.24
CA ALA A 298 38.41 -45.39 -19.00
C ALA A 298 37.22 -44.99 -18.11
N GLY A 299 36.86 -45.82 -17.12
CA GLY A 299 35.83 -45.51 -16.14
C GLY A 299 36.22 -44.33 -15.25
N THR A 300 37.47 -44.31 -14.77
CA THR A 300 38.00 -43.21 -13.96
C THR A 300 37.99 -41.88 -14.71
N VAL A 301 38.40 -41.85 -15.98
CA VAL A 301 38.39 -40.64 -16.82
C VAL A 301 36.97 -40.17 -17.12
N LEU A 302 36.06 -41.10 -17.44
CA LEU A 302 34.64 -40.77 -17.64
C LEU A 302 34.05 -40.15 -16.38
N MET A 303 34.36 -40.69 -15.20
CA MET A 303 33.87 -40.15 -13.95
C MET A 303 34.50 -38.80 -13.60
N ALA A 304 35.79 -38.61 -13.87
CA ALA A 304 36.48 -37.33 -13.72
C ALA A 304 35.83 -36.23 -14.59
N ALA A 305 35.54 -36.53 -15.85
CA ALA A 305 34.86 -35.59 -16.75
C ALA A 305 33.43 -35.29 -16.29
N THR A 306 32.72 -36.30 -15.78
CA THR A 306 31.35 -36.17 -15.28
C THR A 306 31.29 -35.26 -14.05
N ILE A 307 32.14 -35.51 -13.05
CA ILE A 307 32.17 -34.69 -11.84
C ILE A 307 32.69 -33.27 -12.13
N PHE A 308 33.60 -33.11 -13.09
CA PHE A 308 34.02 -31.79 -13.55
C PHE A 308 32.84 -31.00 -14.11
N CYS A 309 32.01 -31.62 -14.95
CA CYS A 309 30.77 -31.02 -15.45
C CYS A 309 29.84 -30.64 -14.28
N THR A 310 29.67 -31.54 -13.30
CA THR A 310 28.87 -31.30 -12.10
C THR A 310 29.32 -30.08 -11.31
N LEU A 311 30.57 -30.08 -10.85
CA LEU A 311 31.07 -29.01 -9.99
C LEU A 311 31.07 -27.68 -10.73
N SER A 312 31.39 -27.69 -12.03
CA SER A 312 31.35 -26.50 -12.86
C SER A 312 29.96 -25.91 -12.96
N THR A 313 28.94 -26.72 -13.29
CA THR A 313 27.58 -26.20 -13.46
C THR A 313 27.00 -25.71 -12.13
N SER A 314 27.34 -26.39 -11.02
CA SER A 314 26.88 -26.06 -9.68
C SER A 314 27.50 -24.74 -9.20
N LEU A 315 28.83 -24.57 -9.29
CA LEU A 315 29.52 -23.33 -8.92
C LEU A 315 29.01 -22.12 -9.70
N LEU A 316 28.92 -22.22 -11.02
CA LEU A 316 28.41 -21.15 -11.87
C LEU A 316 26.98 -20.78 -11.47
N GLY A 317 26.14 -21.78 -11.15
CA GLY A 317 24.76 -21.59 -10.71
C GLY A 317 24.66 -20.81 -9.41
N PHE A 318 25.40 -21.22 -8.38
CA PHE A 318 25.37 -20.57 -7.07
C PHE A 318 25.99 -19.17 -7.06
N TYR A 319 27.07 -18.92 -7.80
CA TYR A 319 27.62 -17.57 -7.95
C TYR A 319 26.61 -16.61 -8.58
N ARG A 320 25.96 -17.05 -9.66
CA ARG A 320 24.89 -16.30 -10.32
C ARG A 320 23.74 -16.04 -9.35
N GLY A 321 23.31 -17.06 -8.62
CA GLY A 321 22.19 -16.98 -7.68
C GLY A 321 22.47 -15.99 -6.55
N ALA A 322 23.57 -16.19 -5.83
CA ALA A 322 23.97 -15.34 -4.70
C ALA A 322 24.22 -13.89 -5.13
N GLY A 323 24.87 -13.69 -6.29
CA GLY A 323 25.10 -12.36 -6.85
C GLY A 323 23.79 -11.63 -7.18
N LYS A 324 22.82 -12.32 -7.80
CA LYS A 324 21.50 -11.75 -8.11
C LYS A 324 20.70 -11.39 -6.86
N ILE A 325 20.76 -12.20 -5.81
CA ILE A 325 20.04 -11.94 -4.56
C ILE A 325 20.50 -10.63 -3.91
N LEU A 326 21.82 -10.42 -3.79
CA LEU A 326 22.38 -9.19 -3.24
C LEU A 326 22.08 -7.97 -4.13
N TYR A 327 22.19 -8.14 -5.44
CA TYR A 327 21.86 -7.11 -6.42
C TYR A 327 20.40 -6.65 -6.32
N ALA A 328 19.46 -7.59 -6.30
CA ALA A 328 18.04 -7.30 -6.23
C ALA A 328 17.68 -6.50 -4.96
N LYS A 329 18.32 -6.82 -3.83
CA LYS A 329 18.16 -6.07 -2.59
C LYS A 329 18.76 -4.67 -2.62
N ALA A 330 19.85 -4.47 -3.36
CA ALA A 330 20.44 -3.16 -3.55
C ALA A 330 19.54 -2.26 -4.40
N GLN A 331 18.83 -2.83 -5.38
CA GLN A 331 17.84 -2.09 -6.18
C GLN A 331 16.63 -1.65 -5.36
N ASP A 332 16.18 -2.47 -4.41
CA ASP A 332 15.09 -2.14 -3.49
C ASP A 332 15.50 -1.10 -2.41
N GLY A 333 16.71 -0.53 -2.45
CA GLY A 333 17.19 0.49 -1.51
C GLY A 333 17.53 -0.03 -0.11
N VAL A 334 17.41 -1.34 0.11
CA VAL A 334 17.62 -2.00 1.42
C VAL A 334 19.10 -2.26 1.70
N PHE A 335 19.86 -2.62 0.66
CA PHE A 335 21.30 -2.89 0.77
C PHE A 335 22.11 -1.70 0.24
N PRO A 336 23.39 -1.58 0.61
CA PRO A 336 24.27 -0.56 0.06
C PRO A 336 24.21 -0.55 -1.48
N LYS A 337 24.00 0.64 -2.07
CA LYS A 337 23.92 0.84 -3.54
C LYS A 337 25.12 0.27 -4.30
N TRP A 338 26.26 0.12 -3.62
CA TRP A 338 27.47 -0.52 -4.15
C TRP A 338 27.22 -1.93 -4.71
N PHE A 339 26.32 -2.71 -4.12
CA PHE A 339 25.93 -4.03 -4.61
C PHE A 339 25.08 -3.98 -5.91
N GLY A 340 24.49 -2.83 -6.21
CA GLY A 340 23.70 -2.59 -7.43
C GLY A 340 24.55 -2.33 -8.69
N ILE A 341 25.88 -2.23 -8.56
CA ILE A 341 26.77 -1.93 -9.69
C ILE A 341 26.97 -3.17 -10.56
N THR A 342 26.66 -3.03 -11.84
CA THR A 342 26.79 -4.08 -12.85
C THR A 342 28.02 -3.90 -13.73
N ASN A 343 28.45 -4.96 -14.41
CA ASN A 343 29.45 -4.88 -15.47
C ASN A 343 28.81 -4.51 -16.83
N LYS A 344 29.64 -4.39 -17.87
CA LYS A 344 29.21 -4.12 -19.26
C LYS A 344 28.16 -5.10 -19.80
N ASN A 345 28.06 -6.29 -19.21
CA ASN A 345 27.12 -7.35 -19.60
C ASN A 345 25.85 -7.38 -18.74
N GLY A 346 25.63 -6.38 -17.87
CA GLY A 346 24.48 -6.32 -16.96
C GLY A 346 24.54 -7.31 -15.79
N LYS A 347 25.72 -7.90 -15.48
CA LYS A 347 25.90 -8.83 -14.35
C LYS A 347 26.34 -8.09 -13.09
N PRO A 348 25.89 -8.48 -11.88
CA PRO A 348 26.14 -7.76 -10.64
C PRO A 348 27.58 -7.95 -10.16
N LYS A 349 28.50 -7.16 -10.73
CA LYS A 349 29.94 -7.27 -10.55
C LYS A 349 30.33 -7.23 -9.07
N ASN A 350 29.87 -6.20 -8.36
CA ASN A 350 30.31 -5.96 -6.99
C ASN A 350 29.75 -7.01 -6.01
N ALA A 351 28.51 -7.47 -6.22
CA ALA A 351 27.95 -8.56 -5.44
C ALA A 351 28.75 -9.86 -5.59
N ILE A 352 29.09 -10.22 -6.83
CA ILE A 352 29.89 -11.43 -7.09
C ILE A 352 31.31 -11.30 -6.52
N LEU A 353 31.95 -10.13 -6.65
CA LEU A 353 33.28 -9.88 -6.05
C LEU A 353 33.24 -9.96 -4.52
N PHE A 354 32.18 -9.47 -3.89
CA PHE A 354 31.98 -9.60 -2.45
C PHE A 354 31.84 -11.06 -2.03
N ILE A 355 31.02 -11.84 -2.75
CA ILE A 355 30.88 -13.27 -2.50
C ILE A 355 32.21 -14.00 -2.66
N MET A 356 33.00 -13.66 -3.68
CA MET A 356 34.36 -14.20 -3.84
C MET A 356 35.25 -13.87 -2.63
N ALA A 357 35.27 -12.62 -2.18
CA ALA A 357 36.09 -12.19 -1.05
C ALA A 357 35.70 -12.90 0.25
N VAL A 358 34.40 -13.03 0.54
CA VAL A 358 33.89 -13.80 1.68
C VAL A 358 34.25 -15.28 1.56
N SER A 359 34.30 -15.82 0.33
CA SER A 359 34.66 -17.21 0.09
C SER A 359 36.14 -17.54 0.25
N PHE A 360 37.04 -16.56 0.23
CA PHE A 360 38.47 -16.80 0.40
C PHE A 360 38.86 -17.23 1.82
N PHE A 361 37.98 -17.08 2.81
CA PHE A 361 38.25 -17.52 4.18
C PHE A 361 38.12 -19.03 4.38
N ILE A 362 37.27 -19.70 3.60
CA ILE A 362 36.96 -21.12 3.87
C ILE A 362 38.06 -22.13 3.53
N PRO A 363 38.86 -21.95 2.46
CA PRO A 363 39.96 -22.88 2.17
C PRO A 363 40.89 -23.14 3.36
N PHE A 364 40.99 -22.20 4.29
CA PHE A 364 41.80 -22.30 5.51
C PHE A 364 41.25 -23.26 6.58
N PHE A 365 40.00 -23.71 6.49
CA PHE A 365 39.43 -24.69 7.42
C PHE A 365 39.68 -26.14 6.99
N GLY A 366 40.22 -26.36 5.78
CA GLY A 366 40.50 -27.70 5.26
C GLY A 366 39.25 -28.50 4.85
N ARG A 367 39.40 -29.81 4.67
CA ARG A 367 38.35 -30.70 4.14
C ARG A 367 37.27 -31.08 5.16
N THR A 368 37.56 -30.93 6.45
CA THR A 368 36.61 -31.15 7.57
C THR A 368 35.39 -30.26 7.47
N SER A 369 35.52 -29.09 6.84
CA SER A 369 34.40 -28.18 6.67
C SER A 369 33.30 -28.77 5.79
N LEU A 370 33.57 -29.76 4.92
CA LEU A 370 32.57 -30.27 3.97
C LEU A 370 31.28 -30.79 4.64
N SER A 371 31.40 -31.50 5.77
CA SER A 371 30.22 -31.93 6.53
C SER A 371 29.49 -30.73 7.13
N TRP A 372 30.24 -29.75 7.66
CA TRP A 372 29.66 -28.54 8.26
C TRP A 372 28.84 -27.73 7.26
N LEU A 373 29.35 -27.63 6.04
CA LEU A 373 28.70 -26.91 4.94
C LEU A 373 27.37 -27.56 4.53
N THR A 374 27.33 -28.90 4.52
CA THR A 374 26.12 -29.68 4.26
C THR A 374 25.06 -29.46 5.34
N ASP A 375 25.45 -29.50 6.61
CA ASP A 375 24.53 -29.26 7.73
C ASP A 375 23.91 -27.86 7.67
N ILE A 376 24.76 -26.84 7.49
CA ILE A 376 24.35 -25.44 7.46
C ILE A 376 23.40 -25.16 6.31
N SER A 377 23.69 -25.71 5.12
CA SER A 377 22.83 -25.56 3.96
C SER A 377 21.48 -26.25 4.16
N THR A 378 21.45 -27.43 4.81
CA THR A 378 20.21 -28.14 5.15
C THR A 378 19.30 -27.28 6.04
N VAL A 379 19.85 -26.73 7.13
CA VAL A 379 19.11 -25.85 8.05
C VAL A 379 18.62 -24.60 7.33
N SER A 380 19.51 -23.96 6.57
CA SER A 380 19.23 -22.71 5.85
C SER A 380 18.13 -22.86 4.79
N MET A 381 18.20 -23.92 3.98
CA MET A 381 17.19 -24.20 2.95
C MET A 381 15.85 -24.57 3.55
N THR A 382 15.84 -25.28 4.68
CA THR A 382 14.60 -25.62 5.37
C THR A 382 13.85 -24.36 5.84
N ILE A 383 14.57 -23.35 6.33
CA ILE A 383 13.98 -22.05 6.69
C ILE A 383 13.38 -21.35 5.45
N VAL A 384 14.08 -21.37 4.32
CA VAL A 384 13.58 -20.80 3.05
C VAL A 384 12.30 -21.50 2.60
N TYR A 385 12.28 -22.83 2.65
CA TYR A 385 11.11 -23.64 2.31
C TYR A 385 9.92 -23.41 3.25
N ALA A 386 10.17 -23.22 4.55
CA ALA A 386 9.12 -22.81 5.50
C ALA A 386 8.49 -21.47 5.12
N TYR A 387 9.29 -20.47 4.71
CA TYR A 387 8.78 -19.18 4.24
C TYR A 387 7.95 -19.31 2.95
N VAL A 388 8.41 -20.12 2.00
CA VAL A 388 7.68 -20.38 0.74
C VAL A 388 6.35 -21.07 1.02
N ALA A 389 6.33 -22.04 1.92
CA ALA A 389 5.11 -22.69 2.39
C ALA A 389 4.14 -21.71 3.08
N ALA A 390 4.66 -20.85 3.97
CA ALA A 390 3.88 -19.80 4.64
C ALA A 390 3.26 -18.81 3.62
N CYS A 391 4.02 -18.44 2.59
CA CYS A 391 3.50 -17.62 1.50
C CYS A 391 2.36 -18.33 0.76
N GLY A 392 2.50 -19.62 0.46
CA GLY A 392 1.43 -20.43 -0.15
C GLY A 392 0.15 -20.45 0.67
N ILE A 393 0.25 -20.57 2.00
CA ILE A 393 -0.89 -20.49 2.92
C ILE A 393 -1.56 -19.11 2.83
N ARG A 394 -0.77 -18.03 2.88
CA ARG A 394 -1.29 -16.64 2.88
C ARG A 394 -1.96 -16.29 1.56
N ILE A 395 -1.34 -16.63 0.42
CA ILE A 395 -1.95 -16.49 -0.92
C ILE A 395 -3.23 -17.31 -1.01
N GLY A 396 -3.22 -18.56 -0.53
CA GLY A 396 -4.40 -19.42 -0.53
C GLY A 396 -5.55 -18.86 0.32
N ARG A 397 -5.27 -18.17 1.43
CA ARG A 397 -6.27 -17.47 2.24
C ARG A 397 -6.80 -16.22 1.54
N SER A 398 -5.93 -15.38 0.97
CA SER A 398 -6.35 -14.15 0.29
C SER A 398 -7.16 -14.41 -0.98
N GLU A 399 -6.83 -15.48 -1.73
CA GLU A 399 -7.54 -15.84 -2.96
C GLU A 399 -8.71 -16.83 -2.74
N GLY A 400 -8.97 -17.26 -1.49
CA GLY A 400 -10.01 -18.26 -1.19
C GLY A 400 -9.75 -19.67 -1.77
N ARG A 401 -8.51 -19.99 -2.16
CA ARG A 401 -8.15 -21.26 -2.82
C ARG A 401 -7.69 -22.32 -1.81
N ALA A 402 -8.54 -23.31 -1.55
CA ALA A 402 -8.23 -24.41 -0.62
C ALA A 402 -6.98 -25.21 -1.02
N SER A 403 -6.79 -25.48 -2.32
CA SER A 403 -5.63 -26.24 -2.81
C SER A 403 -4.28 -25.61 -2.44
N PHE A 404 -4.18 -24.28 -2.50
CA PHE A 404 -2.94 -23.57 -2.15
C PHE A 404 -2.69 -23.61 -0.65
N ARG A 405 -3.76 -23.51 0.16
CA ARG A 405 -3.65 -23.63 1.62
C ARG A 405 -3.19 -25.02 2.04
N ILE A 406 -3.81 -26.07 1.50
CA ILE A 406 -3.45 -27.47 1.79
C ILE A 406 -1.98 -27.72 1.43
N LEU A 407 -1.57 -27.31 0.23
CA LEU A 407 -0.19 -27.46 -0.22
C LEU A 407 0.80 -26.71 0.68
N GLY A 408 0.42 -25.50 1.12
CA GLY A 408 1.21 -24.71 2.06
C GLY A 408 1.31 -25.35 3.46
N TYR A 409 0.24 -25.94 3.99
CA TYR A 409 0.28 -26.67 5.26
C TYR A 409 1.13 -27.94 5.17
N ILE A 410 1.03 -28.69 4.07
CA ILE A 410 1.89 -29.86 3.81
C ILE A 410 3.37 -29.41 3.77
N GLY A 411 3.68 -28.37 2.99
CA GLY A 411 5.04 -27.82 2.91
C GLY A 411 5.57 -27.36 4.28
N MET A 412 4.72 -26.74 5.10
CA MET A 412 5.09 -26.31 6.46
C MET A 412 5.37 -27.49 7.38
N ALA A 413 4.55 -28.54 7.34
CA ALA A 413 4.77 -29.74 8.13
C ALA A 413 6.09 -30.43 7.75
N VAL A 414 6.36 -30.55 6.45
CA VAL A 414 7.62 -31.13 5.96
C VAL A 414 8.83 -30.28 6.36
N ALA A 415 8.75 -28.96 6.23
CA ALA A 415 9.82 -28.06 6.66
C ALA A 415 10.06 -28.15 8.17
N ALA A 416 9.00 -28.25 8.98
CA ALA A 416 9.13 -28.44 10.43
C ALA A 416 9.84 -29.75 10.79
N VAL A 417 9.49 -30.85 10.11
CA VAL A 417 10.18 -32.15 10.29
C VAL A 417 11.64 -32.04 9.88
N CYS A 418 11.94 -31.50 8.70
CA CYS A 418 13.33 -31.37 8.23
C CYS A 418 14.16 -30.38 9.07
N PHE A 419 13.52 -29.45 9.78
CA PHE A 419 14.20 -28.53 10.69
C PHE A 419 14.47 -29.19 12.04
N LEU A 420 13.44 -29.73 12.68
CA LEU A 420 13.55 -30.27 14.03
C LEU A 420 14.30 -31.60 14.08
N PHE A 421 14.17 -32.44 13.04
CA PHE A 421 14.72 -33.78 13.05
C PHE A 421 16.26 -33.77 13.14
N PRO A 422 17.02 -33.03 12.31
CA PRO A 422 18.48 -32.94 12.47
C PRO A 422 18.90 -32.19 13.74
N LEU A 423 18.07 -31.25 14.20
CA LEU A 423 18.42 -30.34 15.29
C LEU A 423 18.20 -30.94 16.69
N ILE A 424 17.43 -32.02 16.88
CA ILE A 424 17.15 -32.62 18.19
C ILE A 424 17.91 -33.97 18.31
N PRO A 425 19.06 -34.02 19.03
CA PRO A 425 19.78 -35.25 19.30
C PRO A 425 18.92 -36.15 20.17
N ASN A 426 18.51 -37.30 19.64
CA ASN A 426 17.81 -38.36 20.38
C ASN A 426 18.07 -39.72 19.72
N GLN A 427 17.52 -40.81 20.28
CA GLN A 427 17.61 -42.18 19.73
C GLN A 427 17.09 -42.36 18.28
N TRP A 428 16.52 -41.31 17.69
CA TRP A 428 15.91 -41.30 16.36
C TRP A 428 16.85 -40.71 15.27
N THR A 429 17.91 -40.01 15.66
CA THR A 429 18.90 -39.43 14.73
C THR A 429 20.16 -40.30 14.69
N LEU A 430 20.53 -40.75 13.50
CA LEU A 430 21.71 -41.59 13.31
C LEU A 430 23.00 -40.78 13.27
N ASP A 431 22.94 -39.53 12.79
CA ASP A 431 24.02 -38.54 12.86
C ASP A 431 23.47 -37.21 13.37
N ASN A 432 24.23 -36.58 14.27
CA ASN A 432 23.96 -35.21 14.72
C ASN A 432 24.71 -34.22 13.83
N LEU A 433 24.27 -32.96 13.78
CA LEU A 433 25.06 -31.90 13.13
C LEU A 433 26.47 -31.87 13.72
N ALA A 434 27.47 -31.59 12.90
CA ALA A 434 28.83 -31.43 13.39
C ALA A 434 28.93 -30.19 14.31
N THR A 435 29.82 -30.26 15.29
CA THR A 435 30.04 -29.18 16.26
C THR A 435 30.44 -27.86 15.58
N GLY A 436 31.22 -27.93 14.49
CA GLY A 436 31.58 -26.78 13.66
C GLY A 436 30.38 -26.11 12.96
N SER A 437 29.33 -26.87 12.64
CA SER A 437 28.10 -26.36 12.01
C SER A 437 27.39 -25.35 12.91
N TYR A 438 27.30 -25.64 14.21
CA TYR A 438 26.69 -24.73 15.18
C TYR A 438 27.50 -23.45 15.35
N ALA A 439 28.84 -23.54 15.43
CA ALA A 439 29.71 -22.38 15.53
C ALA A 439 29.54 -21.42 14.33
N MET A 440 29.45 -21.97 13.11
CA MET A 440 29.19 -21.16 11.91
C MET A 440 27.80 -20.52 11.91
N LEU A 441 26.75 -21.23 12.36
CA LEU A 441 25.41 -20.65 12.51
C LEU A 441 25.39 -19.49 13.51
N ILE A 442 26.11 -19.61 14.63
CA ILE A 442 26.28 -18.52 15.61
C ILE A 442 26.96 -17.31 14.95
N ALA A 443 28.11 -17.53 14.28
CA ALA A 443 28.87 -16.48 13.62
C ALA A 443 28.04 -15.75 12.54
N TRP A 444 27.32 -16.50 11.71
CA TRP A 444 26.46 -15.93 10.66
C TRP A 444 25.24 -15.19 11.23
N SER A 445 24.67 -15.69 12.32
CA SER A 445 23.55 -15.01 13.00
C SER A 445 24.01 -13.69 13.63
N PHE A 446 25.22 -13.67 14.20
CA PHE A 446 25.84 -12.45 14.73
C PHE A 446 26.11 -11.42 13.63
N GLY A 447 26.67 -11.86 12.50
CA GLY A 447 26.80 -11.02 11.30
C GLY A 447 25.46 -10.46 10.82
N GLY A 448 24.39 -11.27 10.90
CA GLY A 448 23.02 -10.87 10.61
C GLY A 448 22.53 -9.74 11.52
N PHE A 449 22.81 -9.81 12.83
CA PHE A 449 22.47 -8.75 13.78
C PHE A 449 23.19 -7.44 13.46
N LEU A 450 24.49 -7.50 13.15
CA LEU A 450 25.29 -6.32 12.81
C LEU A 450 24.80 -5.68 11.50
N LEU A 451 24.55 -6.49 10.48
CA LEU A 451 24.05 -6.01 9.21
C LEU A 451 22.63 -5.44 9.35
N TYR A 452 21.73 -6.15 10.03
CA TYR A 452 20.38 -5.66 10.28
C TYR A 452 20.39 -4.36 11.08
N ARG A 453 21.23 -4.26 12.11
CA ARG A 453 21.43 -3.00 12.87
C ARG A 453 21.90 -1.87 11.95
N SER A 454 22.88 -2.13 11.08
CA SER A 454 23.38 -1.14 10.13
C SER A 454 22.30 -0.67 9.16
N ILE A 455 21.55 -1.61 8.56
CA ILE A 455 20.43 -1.31 7.65
C ILE A 455 19.36 -0.51 8.39
N PHE A 456 18.94 -1.01 9.56
CA PHE A 456 17.90 -0.39 10.37
C PHE A 456 18.24 1.06 10.71
N GLN A 457 19.49 1.35 11.11
CA GLN A 457 19.92 2.71 11.43
C GLN A 457 19.87 3.68 10.23
N HIS A 458 20.09 3.19 9.01
CA HIS A 458 20.12 3.99 7.79
C HIS A 458 18.82 3.95 6.97
N ASP A 459 17.84 3.14 7.39
CA ASP A 459 16.52 3.05 6.77
C ASP A 459 15.70 4.31 7.07
N LYS A 460 15.58 5.19 6.07
CA LYS A 460 14.84 6.45 6.15
C LYS A 460 13.35 6.29 5.86
N ASP A 461 12.99 5.24 5.13
CA ASP A 461 11.63 5.03 4.63
C ASP A 461 10.82 4.11 5.56
N HIS A 462 11.36 3.77 6.73
CA HIS A 462 10.72 2.92 7.75
C HIS A 462 10.21 1.57 7.21
N HIS A 463 10.97 0.99 6.27
CA HIS A 463 10.71 -0.34 5.73
C HIS A 463 10.84 -1.44 6.79
N PHE A 464 11.73 -1.24 7.76
CA PHE A 464 12.04 -2.18 8.83
C PHE A 464 11.47 -1.72 10.18
N GLY A 465 11.03 -2.67 10.99
CA GLY A 465 10.52 -2.36 12.33
C GLY A 465 9.92 -3.51 13.12
N SER A 466 9.79 -4.70 12.51
CA SER A 466 9.30 -5.88 13.21
C SER A 466 10.36 -6.47 14.12
N ILE A 467 9.93 -6.97 15.28
CA ILE A 467 10.80 -7.72 16.20
C ILE A 467 11.13 -9.12 15.64
N ALA A 468 10.50 -9.54 14.54
CA ALA A 468 10.68 -10.87 13.94
C ALA A 468 12.13 -11.21 13.62
N VAL A 469 12.90 -10.30 13.00
CA VAL A 469 14.33 -10.55 12.69
C VAL A 469 15.14 -10.77 13.96
N MET A 470 14.86 -9.95 14.98
CA MET A 470 15.58 -10.01 16.25
C MET A 470 15.29 -11.31 16.99
N PHE A 471 14.03 -11.71 17.11
CA PHE A 471 13.65 -12.98 17.74
C PHE A 471 14.21 -14.17 16.96
N PHE A 472 14.16 -14.13 15.63
CA PHE A 472 14.69 -15.21 14.80
C PHE A 472 16.20 -15.39 14.99
N LEU A 473 16.99 -14.31 14.90
CA LEU A 473 18.44 -14.38 15.06
C LEU A 473 18.83 -14.72 16.51
N LEU A 474 18.12 -14.17 17.50
CA LEU A 474 18.33 -14.52 18.91
C LEU A 474 18.05 -16.00 19.16
N PHE A 475 16.92 -16.51 18.65
CA PHE A 475 16.59 -17.93 18.74
C PHE A 475 17.69 -18.79 18.13
N LEU A 476 18.15 -18.45 16.92
CA LEU A 476 19.19 -19.23 16.24
C LEU A 476 20.52 -19.22 17.01
N ILE A 477 20.91 -18.09 17.60
CA ILE A 477 22.12 -17.99 18.44
C ILE A 477 21.95 -18.80 19.72
N CYS A 478 20.89 -18.56 20.49
CA CYS A 478 20.67 -19.24 21.76
C CYS A 478 20.59 -20.75 21.54
N PHE A 479 19.76 -21.20 20.59
CA PHE A 479 19.62 -22.61 20.24
C PHE A 479 20.96 -23.23 19.81
N SER A 480 21.64 -22.62 18.84
CA SER A 480 22.92 -23.15 18.33
C SER A 480 23.99 -23.17 19.40
N SER A 481 24.04 -22.17 20.29
CA SER A 481 25.01 -22.12 21.40
C SER A 481 24.77 -23.23 22.43
N THR A 482 23.50 -23.52 22.76
CA THR A 482 23.15 -24.60 23.68
C THR A 482 23.48 -25.96 23.09
N MET A 483 23.21 -26.17 21.80
CA MET A 483 23.53 -27.43 21.14
C MET A 483 25.02 -27.63 20.92
N TRP A 484 25.74 -26.56 20.59
CA TRP A 484 27.20 -26.56 20.53
C TRP A 484 27.82 -26.98 21.87
N MET A 485 27.36 -26.39 22.98
CA MET A 485 27.80 -26.78 24.33
C MET A 485 27.48 -28.24 24.62
N LYS A 486 26.23 -28.67 24.37
CA LYS A 486 25.82 -30.07 24.59
C LYS A 486 26.75 -31.05 23.87
N GLN A 487 27.11 -30.76 22.63
CA GLN A 487 27.99 -31.62 21.85
C GLN A 487 29.44 -31.59 22.31
N LEU A 488 29.97 -30.42 22.66
CA LEU A 488 31.33 -30.31 23.21
C LEU A 488 31.43 -31.10 24.52
N THR A 489 30.49 -30.90 25.44
CA THR A 489 30.46 -31.64 26.71
C THR A 489 30.35 -33.15 26.48
N GLN A 490 29.51 -33.58 25.54
CA GLN A 490 29.40 -35.01 25.21
C GLN A 490 30.71 -35.56 24.63
N SER A 491 31.34 -34.83 23.71
CA SER A 491 32.62 -35.23 23.11
C SER A 491 33.75 -35.32 24.14
N GLU A 492 33.79 -34.43 25.12
CA GLU A 492 34.79 -34.46 26.19
C GLU A 492 34.55 -35.59 27.19
N VAL A 493 33.28 -35.86 27.52
CA VAL A 493 32.91 -37.00 28.35
C VAL A 493 33.26 -38.32 27.66
N ASP A 494 32.95 -38.44 26.37
CA ASP A 494 33.27 -39.63 25.58
C ASP A 494 34.80 -39.82 25.47
N GLY A 495 35.56 -38.74 25.23
CA GLY A 495 37.02 -38.77 25.19
C GLY A 495 37.66 -39.15 26.53
N ALA A 496 37.17 -38.57 27.64
CA ALA A 496 37.62 -38.94 28.97
C ALA A 496 37.28 -40.40 29.31
N MET A 497 36.12 -40.90 28.86
CA MET A 497 35.76 -42.31 29.02
C MET A 497 36.72 -43.23 28.26
N GLU A 498 37.12 -42.84 27.04
CA GLU A 498 38.09 -43.58 26.24
C GLU A 498 39.49 -43.55 26.88
N ASP A 499 39.94 -42.40 27.38
CA ASP A 499 41.19 -42.26 28.12
C ASP A 499 41.19 -43.07 29.42
N ILE A 500 40.04 -43.15 30.12
CA ILE A 500 39.87 -44.01 31.30
C ILE A 500 39.96 -45.48 30.92
N LEU A 501 39.23 -45.92 29.89
CA LEU A 501 39.29 -47.31 29.40
C LEU A 501 40.69 -47.69 28.91
N GLY A 502 41.38 -46.77 28.23
CA GLY A 502 42.76 -46.90 27.78
C GLY A 502 43.76 -47.03 28.94
N HIS A 503 43.58 -46.22 29.97
CA HIS A 503 44.38 -46.31 31.20
C HIS A 503 44.21 -47.67 31.88
N TYR A 504 42.97 -48.11 32.12
CA TYR A 504 42.66 -49.41 32.73
C TYR A 504 43.20 -50.60 31.91
N THR A 505 43.12 -50.55 30.59
CA THR A 505 43.68 -51.60 29.73
C THR A 505 45.20 -51.65 29.78
N THR A 506 45.87 -50.50 29.89
CA THR A 506 47.34 -50.41 30.03
C THR A 506 47.84 -50.83 31.42
N GLU A 507 47.08 -50.53 32.48
CA GLU A 507 47.38 -51.00 33.84
C GLU A 507 47.20 -52.52 34.02
N LEU A 508 46.17 -53.10 33.41
CA LEU A 508 45.93 -54.55 33.41
C LEU A 508 47.11 -55.36 32.84
N GLU A 509 47.93 -54.78 31.96
CA GLU A 509 49.15 -55.41 31.42
C GLU A 509 50.37 -55.29 32.35
N ARG A 510 50.35 -54.35 33.31
CA ARG A 510 51.47 -54.04 34.22
C ARG A 510 51.44 -54.80 35.54
N HIS A 511 50.33 -55.47 35.86
CA HIS A 511 50.16 -56.14 37.15
C HIS A 511 50.87 -57.49 37.23
N SER A 512 52.10 -57.47 37.74
CA SER A 512 52.74 -58.68 38.31
C SER A 512 53.38 -58.51 39.70
N GLN A 513 53.36 -57.33 40.36
CA GLN A 513 53.99 -57.21 41.70
C GLN A 513 53.70 -55.92 42.52
N VAL A 514 52.50 -55.32 42.49
CA VAL A 514 52.22 -54.03 43.19
C VAL A 514 51.09 -54.15 44.22
N ASP A 515 51.24 -53.42 45.33
CA ASP A 515 50.34 -53.36 46.50
C ASP A 515 48.98 -52.73 46.14
N ALA A 516 47.88 -53.41 46.48
CA ALA A 516 46.52 -53.08 46.04
C ALA A 516 46.03 -51.69 46.51
N ALA A 517 46.53 -51.21 47.65
CA ALA A 517 46.15 -49.91 48.20
C ALA A 517 46.79 -48.73 47.43
N ALA A 518 47.98 -48.93 46.84
CA ALA A 518 48.65 -47.90 46.06
C ALA A 518 47.97 -47.71 44.69
N ILE A 519 47.58 -48.82 44.05
CA ILE A 519 46.86 -48.82 42.76
C ILE A 519 45.52 -48.10 42.91
N GLN A 520 44.76 -48.42 43.97
CA GLN A 520 43.46 -47.78 44.20
C GLN A 520 43.57 -46.27 44.50
N ALA A 521 44.69 -45.81 45.05
CA ALA A 521 44.93 -44.38 45.27
C ALA A 521 45.32 -43.67 43.96
N GLU A 522 46.10 -44.31 43.10
CA GLU A 522 46.50 -43.82 41.78
C GLU A 522 45.29 -43.72 40.84
N GLU A 523 44.44 -44.75 40.77
CA GLU A 523 43.19 -44.75 40.00
C GLU A 523 42.26 -43.60 40.44
N ARG A 524 42.12 -43.39 41.76
CA ARG A 524 41.29 -42.29 42.29
C ARG A 524 41.85 -40.92 41.90
N LEU A 525 43.18 -40.77 41.87
CA LEU A 525 43.82 -39.52 41.47
C LEU A 525 43.62 -39.25 39.98
N TYR A 526 43.76 -40.28 39.13
CA TYR A 526 43.54 -40.18 37.70
C TYR A 526 42.08 -39.86 37.35
N LEU A 527 41.12 -40.56 37.97
CA LEU A 527 39.70 -40.26 37.80
C LEU A 527 39.35 -38.84 38.25
N ALA A 528 39.97 -38.36 39.35
CA ALA A 528 39.77 -36.99 39.81
C ALA A 528 40.33 -35.95 38.83
N ASP A 529 41.51 -36.20 38.25
CA ASP A 529 42.12 -35.34 37.23
C ASP A 529 41.25 -35.27 35.96
N GLN A 530 40.75 -36.41 35.48
CA GLN A 530 39.83 -36.47 34.34
C GLN A 530 38.52 -35.71 34.62
N LEU A 531 37.96 -35.85 35.82
CA LEU A 531 36.77 -35.10 36.24
C LEU A 531 37.05 -33.59 36.30
N GLU A 532 38.22 -33.18 36.82
CA GLU A 532 38.62 -31.78 36.88
C GLU A 532 38.77 -31.17 35.48
N ASN A 533 39.35 -31.91 34.53
CA ASN A 533 39.47 -31.48 33.13
C ASN A 533 38.10 -31.29 32.46
N ILE A 534 37.16 -32.24 32.65
CA ILE A 534 35.77 -32.09 32.18
C ILE A 534 35.11 -30.86 32.82
N HIS A 535 35.23 -30.70 34.14
CA HIS A 535 34.66 -29.56 34.85
C HIS A 535 35.22 -28.22 34.35
N ALA A 536 36.54 -28.13 34.17
CA ALA A 536 37.20 -26.93 33.67
C ALA A 536 36.72 -26.57 32.26
N SER A 537 36.61 -27.55 31.36
CA SER A 537 36.15 -27.28 30.01
C SER A 537 34.66 -26.91 29.95
N VAL A 538 33.79 -27.62 30.68
CA VAL A 538 32.37 -27.25 30.82
C VAL A 538 32.23 -25.83 31.35
N PHE A 539 33.05 -25.44 32.33
CA PHE A 539 33.07 -24.08 32.86
C PHE A 539 33.48 -23.04 31.81
N ILE A 540 34.60 -23.24 31.11
CA ILE A 540 35.08 -22.32 30.06
C ILE A 540 34.02 -22.18 28.96
N ASN A 541 33.47 -23.30 28.48
CA ASN A 541 32.44 -23.30 27.45
C ASN A 541 31.16 -22.59 27.93
N SER A 542 30.81 -22.70 29.22
CA SER A 542 29.69 -21.97 29.83
C SER A 542 29.92 -20.46 29.91
N VAL A 543 31.15 -20.04 30.23
CA VAL A 543 31.53 -18.62 30.20
C VAL A 543 31.45 -18.07 28.77
N VAL A 544 31.94 -18.82 27.77
CA VAL A 544 31.85 -18.43 26.36
C VAL A 544 30.39 -18.32 25.91
N GLN A 545 29.54 -19.29 26.25
CA GLN A 545 28.11 -19.24 25.94
C GLN A 545 27.44 -18.02 26.57
N LEU A 546 27.70 -17.77 27.86
CA LEU A 546 27.13 -16.62 28.57
C LEU A 546 27.56 -15.30 27.92
N LEU A 547 28.82 -15.18 27.48
CA LEU A 547 29.32 -14.01 26.77
C LEU A 547 28.59 -13.80 25.43
N ILE A 548 28.42 -14.86 24.63
CA ILE A 548 27.69 -14.81 23.34
C ILE A 548 26.24 -14.32 23.57
N ILE A 549 25.55 -14.90 24.55
CA ILE A 549 24.17 -14.53 24.89
C ILE A 549 24.12 -13.06 25.37
N THR A 550 25.04 -12.66 26.24
CA THR A 550 25.09 -11.30 26.79
C THR A 550 25.31 -10.24 25.71
N ILE A 551 26.26 -10.47 24.79
CA ILE A 551 26.51 -9.55 23.66
C ILE A 551 25.26 -9.49 22.76
N THR A 552 24.61 -10.62 22.51
CA THR A 552 23.40 -10.69 21.68
C THR A 552 22.24 -9.91 22.33
N LEU A 553 22.03 -10.04 23.64
CA LEU A 553 21.04 -9.28 24.39
C LEU A 553 21.36 -7.77 24.40
N PHE A 554 22.63 -7.39 24.46
CA PHE A 554 23.06 -5.99 24.33
C PHE A 554 22.74 -5.42 22.93
N LEU A 555 23.00 -6.17 21.87
CA LEU A 555 22.63 -5.78 20.49
C LEU A 555 21.11 -5.65 20.34
N LEU A 556 20.35 -6.61 20.88
CA LEU A 556 18.89 -6.57 20.91
C LEU A 556 18.37 -5.31 21.62
N SER A 557 18.87 -5.04 22.83
CA SER A 557 18.50 -3.86 23.62
C SER A 557 18.76 -2.56 22.86
N ASN A 558 19.90 -2.46 22.16
CA ASN A 558 20.22 -1.30 21.32
C ASN A 558 19.20 -1.09 20.19
N ILE A 559 18.82 -2.15 19.48
CA ILE A 559 17.85 -2.02 18.38
C ILE A 559 16.45 -1.71 18.93
N LEU A 560 16.01 -2.39 20.00
CA LEU A 560 14.73 -2.11 20.68
C LEU A 560 14.66 -0.66 21.19
N SER A 561 15.76 -0.13 21.73
CA SER A 561 15.82 1.28 22.17
C SER A 561 15.67 2.24 20.99
N THR A 562 16.22 1.89 19.83
CA THR A 562 16.12 2.69 18.60
C THR A 562 14.70 2.62 18.03
N LEU A 563 14.05 1.45 18.06
CA LEU A 563 12.63 1.29 17.72
C LEU A 563 11.74 2.17 18.59
N LYS A 564 11.89 2.11 19.92
CA LYS A 564 11.11 2.93 20.84
C LYS A 564 11.31 4.43 20.60
N LYS A 565 12.54 4.86 20.26
CA LYS A 565 12.81 6.26 19.90
C LYS A 565 12.09 6.67 18.61
N ARG A 566 12.12 5.83 17.57
CA ARG A 566 11.41 6.08 16.30
C ARG A 566 9.90 6.12 16.48
N GLU A 567 9.33 5.20 17.25
CA GLU A 567 7.91 5.15 17.55
C GLU A 567 7.43 6.43 18.25
N LYS A 568 8.20 6.92 19.23
CA LYS A 568 7.93 8.22 19.89
C LYS A 568 8.03 9.40 18.92
N GLN A 569 9.02 9.40 18.03
CA GLN A 569 9.20 10.47 17.06
C GLN A 569 8.05 10.51 16.03
N MET A 570 7.64 9.37 15.48
CA MET A 570 6.49 9.27 14.58
C MET A 570 5.18 9.68 15.26
N ALA A 571 5.00 9.31 16.54
CA ALA A 571 3.84 9.74 17.32
C ALA A 571 3.81 11.27 17.48
N LEU A 572 4.95 11.90 17.75
CA LEU A 572 5.08 13.36 17.86
C LEU A 572 4.85 14.07 16.51
N GLU A 573 5.39 13.55 15.41
CA GLU A 573 5.19 14.10 14.07
C GLU A 573 3.72 14.00 13.64
N THR A 574 3.07 12.89 13.95
CA THR A 574 1.63 12.67 13.70
C THR A 574 0.79 13.63 14.53
N SER A 575 1.09 13.81 15.82
CA SER A 575 0.34 14.76 16.66
C SER A 575 0.50 16.20 16.16
N LEU A 576 1.70 16.59 15.73
CA LEU A 576 1.95 17.92 15.17
C LEU A 576 1.22 18.12 13.83
N ALA A 577 1.16 17.08 12.99
CA ALA A 577 0.42 17.12 11.73
C ALA A 577 -1.09 17.29 11.96
N VAL A 578 -1.66 16.57 12.93
CA VAL A 578 -3.07 16.72 13.34
C VAL A 578 -3.33 18.13 13.89
N GLU A 579 -2.45 18.66 14.74
CA GLU A 579 -2.59 20.02 15.29
C GLU A 579 -2.54 21.10 14.19
N LYS A 580 -1.66 20.93 13.18
CA LYS A 580 -1.61 21.84 12.02
C LYS A 580 -2.87 21.74 11.17
N ALA A 581 -3.37 20.53 10.90
CA ALA A 581 -4.60 20.33 10.14
C ALA A 581 -5.79 20.98 10.87
N HIS A 582 -5.88 20.80 12.19
CA HIS A 582 -6.94 21.40 12.99
C HIS A 582 -6.86 22.94 13.02
N ARG A 583 -5.65 23.52 13.14
CA ARG A 583 -5.46 24.97 13.03
C ARG A 583 -5.91 25.51 11.68
N PHE A 584 -5.56 24.82 10.59
CA PHE A 584 -5.97 25.21 9.24
C PHE A 584 -7.50 25.17 9.06
N GLU A 585 -8.17 24.17 9.65
CA GLU A 585 -9.64 24.07 9.64
C GLU A 585 -10.31 25.23 10.38
N ILE A 586 -9.80 25.60 11.56
CA ILE A 586 -10.30 26.76 12.32
C ILE A 586 -10.14 28.06 11.51
N GLU A 587 -8.97 28.27 10.91
CA GLU A 587 -8.71 29.48 10.10
C GLU A 587 -9.67 29.57 8.89
N LEU A 588 -9.98 28.43 8.24
CA LEU A 588 -10.93 28.39 7.14
C LEU A 588 -12.35 28.72 7.61
N LEU A 589 -12.78 28.18 8.76
CA LEU A 589 -14.09 28.46 9.34
C LEU A 589 -14.24 29.94 9.70
N GLU A 590 -13.20 30.56 10.26
CA GLU A 590 -13.21 32.00 10.57
C GLU A 590 -13.35 32.86 9.30
N ARG A 591 -12.61 32.53 8.23
CA ARG A 591 -12.75 33.21 6.94
C ARG A 591 -14.15 33.06 6.35
N TYR A 592 -14.70 31.84 6.37
CA TYR A 592 -16.05 31.59 5.86
C TYR A 592 -17.11 32.34 6.67
N LYS A 593 -16.96 32.38 8.00
CA LYS A 593 -17.84 33.15 8.88
C LYS A 593 -17.81 34.64 8.53
N ALA A 594 -16.64 35.22 8.35
CA ALA A 594 -16.50 36.64 8.00
C ALA A 594 -17.13 36.98 6.63
N GLU A 595 -16.99 36.10 5.64
CA GLU A 595 -17.61 36.26 4.31
C GLU A 595 -19.14 36.14 4.38
N LEU A 596 -19.64 35.20 5.19
CA LEU A 596 -21.06 35.03 5.41
C LEU A 596 -21.68 36.25 6.12
N GLU A 597 -21.04 36.75 7.18
CA GLU A 597 -21.47 37.96 7.89
C GLU A 597 -21.56 39.16 6.94
N ARG A 598 -20.53 39.37 6.10
CA ARG A 598 -20.54 40.41 5.08
C ARG A 598 -21.70 40.28 4.08
N THR A 599 -21.94 39.06 3.60
CA THR A 599 -23.02 38.79 2.64
C THR A 599 -24.39 39.05 3.24
N VAL A 600 -24.59 38.67 4.50
CA VAL A 600 -25.84 38.94 5.24
C VAL A 600 -26.05 40.44 5.38
N GLU A 601 -25.03 41.20 5.78
CA GLU A 601 -25.13 42.66 5.91
C GLU A 601 -25.50 43.35 4.58
N GLU A 602 -24.88 42.94 3.48
CA GLU A 602 -25.16 43.47 2.14
C GLU A 602 -26.63 43.17 1.74
N ARG A 603 -27.09 41.94 1.93
CA ARG A 603 -28.48 41.54 1.62
C ARG A 603 -29.52 42.25 2.48
N THR A 604 -29.25 42.41 3.79
CA THR A 604 -30.15 43.14 4.68
C THR A 604 -30.29 44.61 4.26
N ARG A 605 -29.20 45.23 3.81
CA ARG A 605 -29.21 46.62 3.33
C ARG A 605 -30.04 46.78 2.05
N ASP A 606 -29.88 45.87 1.09
CA ASP A 606 -30.62 45.90 -0.16
C ASP A 606 -32.12 45.66 0.07
N LEU A 607 -32.47 44.71 0.94
CA LEU A 607 -33.86 44.44 1.30
C LEU A 607 -34.53 45.68 1.92
N LYS A 608 -33.81 46.41 2.78
CA LYS A 608 -34.32 47.64 3.39
C LYS A 608 -34.61 48.72 2.34
N ARG A 609 -33.71 48.92 1.38
CA ARG A 609 -33.90 49.89 0.29
C ARG A 609 -35.08 49.55 -0.61
N GLU A 610 -35.23 48.29 -0.99
CA GLU A 610 -36.37 47.85 -1.81
C GLU A 610 -37.70 48.01 -1.07
N LYS A 611 -37.72 47.74 0.25
CA LYS A 611 -38.90 47.98 1.08
C LYS A 611 -39.29 49.48 1.10
N GLU A 612 -38.35 50.37 1.38
CA GLU A 612 -38.58 51.83 1.40
C GLU A 612 -39.11 52.34 0.06
N LYS A 613 -38.53 51.86 -1.06
CA LYS A 613 -38.97 52.20 -2.41
C LYS A 613 -40.38 51.71 -2.72
N SER A 614 -40.72 50.49 -2.28
CA SER A 614 -42.06 49.92 -2.46
C SER A 614 -43.12 50.69 -1.66
N GLU A 615 -42.82 51.08 -0.42
CA GLU A 615 -43.73 51.86 0.43
C GLU A 615 -43.99 53.25 -0.17
N GLN A 616 -42.96 53.94 -0.67
CA GLN A 616 -43.10 55.26 -1.27
C GLN A 616 -43.98 55.24 -2.53
N LEU A 617 -43.87 54.21 -3.38
CA LEU A 617 -44.70 54.08 -4.58
C LEU A 617 -46.17 53.80 -4.25
N LEU A 618 -46.45 53.05 -3.18
CA LEU A 618 -47.82 52.75 -2.75
C LEU A 618 -48.55 54.01 -2.26
N LEU A 619 -47.84 54.88 -1.53
CA LEU A 619 -48.36 56.16 -1.03
C LEU A 619 -48.65 57.21 -2.12
N ASN A 620 -48.12 57.03 -3.33
CA ASN A 620 -48.45 57.91 -4.47
C ASN A 620 -49.81 57.58 -5.12
N ILE A 621 -50.39 56.41 -4.80
CA ILE A 621 -51.61 55.90 -5.45
C ILE A 621 -52.78 55.85 -4.46
N LEU A 622 -52.49 55.60 -3.18
CA LEU A 622 -53.48 55.46 -2.12
C LEU A 622 -53.20 56.46 -0.99
N PRO A 623 -54.24 57.01 -0.34
CA PRO A 623 -54.08 57.73 0.91
C PRO A 623 -53.31 56.89 1.95
N ALA A 624 -52.54 57.54 2.82
CA ALA A 624 -51.61 56.87 3.73
C ALA A 624 -52.28 55.83 4.65
N GLU A 625 -53.48 56.11 5.14
CA GLU A 625 -54.25 55.21 5.98
C GLU A 625 -54.72 53.97 5.21
N VAL A 626 -55.17 54.16 3.97
CA VAL A 626 -55.63 53.09 3.08
C VAL A 626 -54.44 52.21 2.63
N ALA A 627 -53.28 52.81 2.34
CA ALA A 627 -52.05 52.09 1.99
C ALA A 627 -51.56 51.20 3.16
N LYS A 628 -51.66 51.71 4.39
CA LYS A 628 -51.33 50.96 5.61
C LYS A 628 -52.29 49.80 5.82
N GLU A 629 -53.59 50.03 5.74
CA GLU A 629 -54.60 48.98 5.91
C GLU A 629 -54.47 47.87 4.84
N LEU A 630 -54.20 48.25 3.59
CA LEU A 630 -53.96 47.29 2.51
C LEU A 630 -52.66 46.48 2.71
N GLY A 631 -51.63 47.09 3.29
CA GLY A 631 -50.36 46.44 3.63
C GLY A 631 -50.47 45.46 4.80
N GLU A 632 -51.22 45.81 5.85
CA GLU A 632 -51.44 44.98 7.04
C GLU A 632 -52.44 43.85 6.78
N HIS A 633 -53.45 44.08 5.94
CA HIS A 633 -54.55 43.16 5.67
C HIS A 633 -54.85 42.98 4.17
N PRO A 634 -53.93 42.36 3.41
CA PRO A 634 -54.08 42.19 1.97
C PRO A 634 -55.32 41.36 1.63
N GLY A 635 -56.20 41.92 0.80
CA GLY A 635 -57.41 41.25 0.30
C GLY A 635 -58.71 41.55 1.05
N ARG A 636 -58.67 42.36 2.12
CA ARG A 636 -59.87 42.90 2.76
C ARG A 636 -60.49 44.00 1.89
N THR A 637 -61.81 44.01 1.78
CA THR A 637 -62.54 45.10 1.11
C THR A 637 -62.48 46.35 2.00
N ILE A 638 -61.85 47.42 1.50
CA ILE A 638 -61.80 48.72 2.17
C ILE A 638 -62.97 49.55 1.64
N ALA A 639 -63.99 49.76 2.46
CA ALA A 639 -65.15 50.62 2.18
C ALA A 639 -65.67 51.25 3.48
N GLN A 640 -65.69 52.58 3.54
CA GLN A 640 -66.03 53.35 4.74
C GLN A 640 -67.07 54.41 4.40
N HIS A 641 -68.07 54.56 5.28
CA HIS A 641 -69.12 55.56 5.17
C HIS A 641 -68.67 56.87 5.83
N PHE A 642 -68.80 57.98 5.13
CA PHE A 642 -68.46 59.32 5.59
C PHE A 642 -69.70 60.22 5.57
N PRO A 643 -70.14 60.74 6.73
CA PRO A 643 -71.20 61.74 6.77
C PRO A 643 -70.67 63.13 6.39
N ASN A 644 -71.53 63.99 5.84
CA ASN A 644 -71.22 65.41 5.60
C ASN A 644 -69.95 65.71 4.75
N VAL A 645 -69.77 64.98 3.64
CA VAL A 645 -68.64 65.19 2.72
C VAL A 645 -69.02 66.21 1.66
N THR A 646 -68.14 67.16 1.37
CA THR A 646 -68.32 68.11 0.27
C THR A 646 -67.55 67.65 -0.96
N VAL A 647 -68.26 67.40 -2.06
CA VAL A 647 -67.72 66.92 -3.33
C VAL A 647 -67.75 68.04 -4.36
N LEU A 648 -66.64 68.20 -5.08
CA LEU A 648 -66.51 69.12 -6.21
C LEU A 648 -66.29 68.34 -7.51
N PHE A 649 -67.02 68.75 -8.54
CA PHE A 649 -66.72 68.44 -9.93
C PHE A 649 -66.35 69.72 -10.66
N THR A 650 -65.32 69.64 -11.50
CA THR A 650 -65.03 70.67 -12.48
C THR A 650 -64.80 70.05 -13.84
N ASP A 651 -65.22 70.73 -14.91
CA ASP A 651 -65.16 70.27 -16.30
C ASP A 651 -64.79 71.44 -17.21
N ILE A 652 -64.12 71.15 -18.34
CA ILE A 652 -63.71 72.18 -19.29
C ILE A 652 -64.86 72.47 -20.27
N VAL A 653 -65.28 73.73 -20.31
CA VAL A 653 -66.34 74.18 -21.22
C VAL A 653 -65.91 73.99 -22.66
N GLY A 654 -66.64 73.15 -23.40
CA GLY A 654 -66.39 72.93 -24.81
C GLY A 654 -65.15 72.08 -25.11
N PHE A 655 -64.67 71.29 -24.13
CA PHE A 655 -63.47 70.46 -24.26
C PHE A 655 -63.43 69.64 -25.54
N THR A 656 -64.52 68.94 -25.91
CA THR A 656 -64.59 68.13 -27.14
C THR A 656 -64.18 68.91 -28.40
N LYS A 657 -64.55 70.20 -28.47
CA LYS A 657 -64.18 71.08 -29.58
C LYS A 657 -62.71 71.48 -29.48
N ILE A 658 -62.25 71.88 -28.29
CA ILE A 658 -60.86 72.26 -28.03
C ILE A 658 -59.90 71.10 -28.34
N SER A 659 -60.22 69.89 -27.86
CA SER A 659 -59.42 68.68 -28.07
C SER A 659 -59.43 68.19 -29.52
N GLY A 660 -60.49 68.52 -30.29
CA GLY A 660 -60.59 68.15 -31.70
C GLY A 660 -59.62 68.90 -32.61
N ASP A 661 -59.17 70.08 -32.15
CA ASP A 661 -58.21 70.94 -32.86
C ASP A 661 -56.76 70.74 -32.37
N MET A 662 -56.51 69.77 -31.47
CA MET A 662 -55.20 69.48 -30.86
C MET A 662 -54.76 68.03 -31.12
N SER A 663 -53.44 67.77 -31.14
CA SER A 663 -52.92 66.39 -31.13
C SER A 663 -53.15 65.72 -29.76
N ALA A 664 -53.17 64.38 -29.74
CA ALA A 664 -53.35 63.63 -28.50
C ALA A 664 -52.27 63.95 -27.44
N GLU A 665 -51.03 64.21 -27.85
CA GLU A 665 -49.95 64.60 -26.95
C GLU A 665 -50.17 66.01 -26.36
N GLU A 666 -50.64 66.96 -27.16
CA GLU A 666 -50.96 68.32 -26.72
C GLU A 666 -52.14 68.34 -25.75
N VAL A 667 -53.19 67.54 -26.01
CA VAL A 667 -54.34 67.37 -25.10
C VAL A 667 -53.87 66.80 -23.76
N VAL A 668 -53.06 65.74 -23.77
CA VAL A 668 -52.52 65.14 -22.54
C VAL A 668 -51.61 66.12 -21.80
N SER A 669 -50.77 66.87 -22.49
CA SER A 669 -49.89 67.88 -21.88
C SER A 669 -50.68 69.01 -21.21
N MET A 670 -51.71 69.51 -21.90
CA MET A 670 -52.62 70.54 -21.38
C MET A 670 -53.36 70.05 -20.13
N LEU A 671 -53.98 68.87 -20.21
CA LEU A 671 -54.66 68.25 -19.07
C LEU A 671 -53.69 68.00 -17.91
N ASN A 672 -52.49 67.47 -18.17
CA ASN A 672 -51.51 67.20 -17.13
C ASN A 672 -51.05 68.48 -16.42
N LYS A 673 -50.80 69.57 -17.16
CA LYS A 673 -50.45 70.87 -16.56
C LYS A 673 -51.58 71.40 -15.67
N MET A 674 -52.81 71.38 -16.17
CA MET A 674 -53.97 71.86 -15.44
C MET A 674 -54.24 71.02 -14.18
N VAL A 675 -54.24 69.70 -14.31
CA VAL A 675 -54.38 68.77 -13.18
C VAL A 675 -53.24 68.93 -12.19
N THR A 676 -52.00 69.19 -12.63
CA THR A 676 -50.86 69.46 -11.73
C THR A 676 -51.10 70.72 -10.89
N PHE A 677 -51.60 71.81 -11.48
CA PHE A 677 -51.95 73.01 -10.72
C PHE A 677 -53.02 72.75 -9.67
N PHE A 678 -54.02 71.92 -10.02
CA PHE A 678 -55.09 71.55 -9.10
C PHE A 678 -54.56 70.66 -7.97
N ASP A 679 -53.72 69.67 -8.29
CA ASP A 679 -53.06 68.76 -7.33
C ASP A 679 -52.14 69.50 -6.34
N GLU A 680 -51.47 70.58 -6.76
CA GLU A 680 -50.67 71.42 -5.86
C GLU A 680 -51.54 72.21 -4.90
N ARG A 681 -52.77 72.56 -5.31
CA ARG A 681 -53.72 73.27 -4.47
C ARG A 681 -54.43 72.35 -3.49
N THR A 682 -54.76 71.12 -3.87
CA THR A 682 -55.41 70.15 -2.96
C THR A 682 -54.60 69.94 -1.69
N LYS A 683 -53.27 69.82 -1.81
CA LYS A 683 -52.35 69.70 -0.66
C LYS A 683 -52.37 70.90 0.28
N ARG A 684 -52.51 72.12 -0.25
CA ARG A 684 -52.53 73.36 0.55
C ARG A 684 -53.82 73.53 1.33
N GLU A 685 -54.92 73.02 0.78
CA GLU A 685 -56.27 73.27 1.29
C GLU A 685 -56.90 72.04 1.96
N GLY A 686 -56.12 70.97 2.16
CA GLY A 686 -56.59 69.75 2.83
C GLY A 686 -57.72 69.04 2.08
N ILE A 687 -57.66 69.08 0.74
CA ILE A 687 -58.65 68.47 -0.15
C ILE A 687 -58.07 67.16 -0.68
N GLU A 688 -58.88 66.11 -0.74
CA GLU A 688 -58.47 64.84 -1.34
C GLU A 688 -58.86 64.82 -2.82
N LYS A 689 -57.89 64.50 -3.68
CA LYS A 689 -58.16 64.25 -5.10
C LYS A 689 -58.74 62.85 -5.23
N ILE A 690 -59.91 62.73 -5.84
CA ILE A 690 -60.51 61.41 -6.07
C ILE A 690 -60.04 60.84 -7.40
N LYS A 691 -60.31 61.55 -8.49
CA LYS A 691 -59.92 61.11 -9.84
C LYS A 691 -60.09 62.23 -10.86
N THR A 692 -59.50 61.98 -12.02
CA THR A 692 -59.78 62.71 -13.26
C THR A 692 -60.63 61.84 -14.18
N ILE A 693 -61.69 62.40 -14.77
CA ILE A 693 -62.61 61.70 -15.67
C ILE A 693 -62.62 62.45 -16.99
N GLY A 694 -61.77 62.06 -17.94
CA GLY A 694 -61.57 62.86 -19.16
C GLY A 694 -60.95 64.21 -18.79
N ASP A 695 -61.63 65.30 -19.13
CA ASP A 695 -61.30 66.67 -18.77
C ASP A 695 -61.89 67.12 -17.43
N ALA A 696 -62.72 66.29 -16.80
CA ALA A 696 -63.28 66.59 -15.50
C ALA A 696 -62.32 66.24 -14.36
N TYR A 697 -62.28 67.07 -13.32
CA TYR A 697 -61.53 66.86 -12.10
C TYR A 697 -62.48 66.75 -10.91
N MET A 698 -62.28 65.70 -10.11
CA MET A 698 -63.13 65.36 -8.97
C MET A 698 -62.32 65.37 -7.68
N ALA A 699 -62.83 66.09 -6.70
CA ALA A 699 -62.21 66.23 -5.39
C ALA A 699 -63.25 66.18 -4.26
N ALA A 700 -62.82 65.79 -3.07
CA ALA A 700 -63.68 65.71 -1.90
C ALA A 700 -62.99 66.26 -0.65
N ALA A 701 -63.77 66.89 0.22
CA ALA A 701 -63.35 67.36 1.54
C ALA A 701 -64.21 66.70 2.61
N GLY A 702 -63.61 66.31 3.73
CA GLY A 702 -64.31 65.59 4.82
C GLY A 702 -64.19 64.07 4.76
N LEU A 703 -63.20 63.52 4.05
CA LEU A 703 -62.89 62.08 3.99
C LEU A 703 -61.96 61.61 5.12
N CYS A 704 -62.19 62.10 6.35
CA CYS A 704 -61.44 61.72 7.55
C CYS A 704 -62.42 61.41 8.70
N GLU A 705 -62.04 60.51 9.62
CA GLU A 705 -62.91 60.09 10.73
C GLU A 705 -63.28 61.24 11.67
N GLU A 706 -62.41 62.23 11.79
CA GLU A 706 -62.67 63.52 12.43
C GLU A 706 -63.36 64.43 11.41
N ALA A 707 -64.68 64.32 11.27
CA ALA A 707 -65.46 65.15 10.36
C ALA A 707 -65.28 66.64 10.73
N ASP A 708 -64.34 67.31 10.05
CA ASP A 708 -64.05 68.71 10.27
C ASP A 708 -65.21 69.55 9.72
N ASN A 709 -65.80 70.40 10.55
CA ASN A 709 -67.03 71.14 10.24
C ASN A 709 -66.81 72.24 9.17
N ASP A 710 -65.59 72.41 8.69
CA ASP A 710 -65.18 73.40 7.70
C ASP A 710 -64.98 72.80 6.28
N GLY A 711 -65.25 71.50 6.07
CA GLY A 711 -65.04 70.83 4.78
C GLY A 711 -65.71 71.53 3.59
N ALA A 712 -66.93 72.04 3.80
CA ALA A 712 -67.65 72.84 2.81
C ALA A 712 -66.97 74.19 2.54
N GLU A 713 -66.45 74.85 3.58
CA GLU A 713 -65.72 76.12 3.45
C GLU A 713 -64.42 75.91 2.66
N ARG A 714 -63.61 74.91 3.03
CA ARG A 714 -62.36 74.59 2.33
C ARG A 714 -62.61 74.26 0.87
N MET A 715 -63.65 73.49 0.56
CA MET A 715 -63.98 73.16 -0.84
C MET A 715 -64.41 74.39 -1.65
N VAL A 716 -65.12 75.36 -1.05
CA VAL A 716 -65.47 76.61 -1.74
C VAL A 716 -64.23 77.50 -1.95
N ARG A 717 -63.31 77.57 -0.99
CA ARG A 717 -62.00 78.24 -1.19
C ARG A 717 -61.20 77.58 -2.31
N PHE A 718 -61.21 76.25 -2.35
CA PHE A 718 -60.56 75.46 -3.38
C PHE A 718 -61.13 75.80 -4.75
N ALA A 719 -62.46 75.80 -4.87
CA ALA A 719 -63.16 76.18 -6.09
C ALA A 719 -62.84 77.61 -6.56
N GLN A 720 -62.76 78.60 -5.66
CA GLN A 720 -62.34 79.95 -6.01
C GLN A 720 -60.89 79.97 -6.52
N GLY A 721 -60.01 79.22 -5.85
CA GLY A 721 -58.64 79.00 -6.24
C GLY A 721 -58.48 78.36 -7.62
N LEU A 722 -59.32 77.38 -7.96
CA LEU A 722 -59.35 76.77 -9.30
C LEU A 722 -59.67 77.81 -10.39
N LEU A 723 -60.62 78.71 -10.14
CA LEU A 723 -60.93 79.80 -11.07
C LEU A 723 -59.74 80.75 -11.26
N GLU A 724 -58.98 81.04 -10.20
CA GLU A 724 -57.75 81.84 -10.29
C GLU A 724 -56.65 81.11 -11.07
N ASP A 725 -56.48 79.80 -10.84
CA ASP A 725 -55.48 79.00 -11.53
C ASP A 725 -55.79 78.88 -13.02
N VAL A 726 -57.07 78.75 -13.40
CA VAL A 726 -57.50 78.78 -14.81
C VAL A 726 -57.25 80.15 -15.42
N ARG A 727 -57.49 81.25 -14.70
CA ARG A 727 -57.14 82.60 -15.20
C ARG A 727 -55.63 82.73 -15.46
N LYS A 728 -54.79 82.29 -14.52
CA LYS A 728 -53.33 82.30 -14.68
C LYS A 728 -52.87 81.37 -15.81
N PHE A 729 -53.48 80.20 -15.95
CA PHE A 729 -53.21 79.28 -17.04
C PHE A 729 -53.47 79.94 -18.39
N ASN A 730 -54.61 80.63 -18.52
CA ASN A 730 -54.99 81.35 -19.73
C ASN A 730 -54.07 82.55 -20.06
N GLU A 731 -53.47 83.21 -19.06
CA GLU A 731 -52.49 84.30 -19.29
C GLU A 731 -51.21 83.82 -19.99
N GLY A 732 -50.84 82.55 -19.80
CA GLY A 732 -49.62 81.94 -20.34
C GLY A 732 -49.85 80.89 -21.44
N SER A 733 -51.09 80.72 -21.92
CA SER A 733 -51.48 79.67 -22.86
C SER A 733 -52.15 80.25 -24.11
N GLU A 734 -51.81 79.70 -25.29
CA GLU A 734 -52.50 80.03 -26.55
C GLU A 734 -53.95 79.52 -26.57
N VAL A 735 -54.25 78.48 -25.78
CA VAL A 735 -55.60 77.93 -25.61
C VAL A 735 -56.27 78.59 -24.40
N GLN A 736 -57.42 79.22 -24.64
CA GLN A 736 -58.25 79.85 -23.63
C GLN A 736 -59.29 78.86 -23.12
N ILE A 737 -59.18 78.48 -21.85
CA ILE A 737 -60.03 77.48 -21.21
C ILE A 737 -60.98 78.17 -20.23
N GLN A 738 -62.23 77.70 -20.19
CA GLN A 738 -63.16 78.03 -19.13
C GLN A 738 -63.59 76.75 -18.44
N ILE A 739 -63.83 76.83 -17.13
CA ILE A 739 -64.32 75.68 -16.36
C ILE A 739 -65.71 75.95 -15.80
N ARG A 740 -66.51 74.89 -15.67
CA ARG A 740 -67.66 74.86 -14.77
C ARG A 740 -67.24 74.21 -13.47
N ILE A 741 -67.83 74.63 -12.36
CA ILE A 741 -67.61 74.03 -11.05
C ILE A 741 -68.95 73.76 -10.39
N GLY A 742 -69.16 72.53 -9.97
CA GLY A 742 -70.33 72.08 -9.21
C GLY A 742 -69.92 71.54 -7.85
N ILE A 743 -70.60 71.97 -6.79
CA ILE A 743 -70.33 71.54 -5.43
C ILE A 743 -71.61 71.07 -4.73
N ASN A 744 -71.53 69.91 -4.09
CA ASN A 744 -72.59 69.42 -3.21
C ASN A 744 -72.02 68.84 -1.92
N THR A 745 -72.77 68.96 -0.83
CA THR A 745 -72.42 68.41 0.49
C THR A 745 -73.45 67.38 0.92
N GLY A 746 -73.00 66.23 1.41
CA GLY A 746 -73.86 65.15 1.90
C GLY A 746 -73.08 63.86 2.17
N ASP A 747 -73.80 62.79 2.51
CA ASP A 747 -73.19 61.52 2.91
C ASP A 747 -72.73 60.71 1.68
N LEU A 748 -71.62 59.98 1.81
CA LEU A 748 -71.12 59.07 0.78
C LEU A 748 -70.27 57.93 1.38
N VAL A 749 -69.91 56.95 0.54
CA VAL A 749 -68.99 55.86 0.87
C VAL A 749 -67.72 56.03 0.06
N ALA A 750 -66.55 55.95 0.69
CA ALA A 750 -65.26 55.90 0.02
C ALA A 750 -64.62 54.52 0.19
N GLY A 751 -63.78 54.09 -0.75
CA GLY A 751 -63.20 52.75 -0.70
C GLY A 751 -62.32 52.40 -1.88
N VAL A 752 -61.69 51.22 -1.80
CA VAL A 752 -60.75 50.71 -2.83
C VAL A 752 -61.40 49.60 -3.63
N ILE A 753 -61.41 49.74 -4.96
CA ILE A 753 -61.84 48.71 -5.90
C ILE A 753 -60.66 48.20 -6.73
N GLY A 754 -60.69 46.91 -7.05
CA GLY A 754 -59.73 46.25 -7.92
C GLY A 754 -58.62 45.50 -7.17
N LYS A 755 -58.08 44.46 -7.81
CA LYS A 755 -56.97 43.65 -7.28
C LYS A 755 -55.64 43.86 -8.00
N ALA A 756 -55.69 44.27 -9.28
CA ALA A 756 -54.50 44.50 -10.12
C ALA A 756 -54.23 45.99 -10.38
N LYS A 757 -55.28 46.82 -10.39
CA LYS A 757 -55.21 48.28 -10.42
C LYS A 757 -56.12 48.78 -9.31
N PHE A 758 -55.54 49.13 -8.17
CA PHE A 758 -56.29 49.69 -7.04
C PHE A 758 -56.78 51.08 -7.42
N ILE A 759 -58.07 51.33 -7.21
CA ILE A 759 -58.68 52.65 -7.42
C ILE A 759 -59.38 53.01 -6.11
N TYR A 760 -58.90 54.06 -5.44
CA TYR A 760 -59.63 54.71 -4.36
C TYR A 760 -60.65 55.68 -4.97
N ASP A 761 -61.92 55.55 -4.60
CA ASP A 761 -63.00 56.32 -5.21
C ASP A 761 -64.16 56.51 -4.20
N VAL A 762 -65.11 57.38 -4.55
CA VAL A 762 -66.27 57.69 -3.71
C VAL A 762 -67.59 57.42 -4.44
N TRP A 763 -68.58 56.91 -3.71
CA TRP A 763 -69.90 56.54 -4.22
C TRP A 763 -70.99 57.08 -3.31
N GLY A 764 -72.02 57.64 -3.92
CA GLY A 764 -73.18 58.13 -3.18
C GLY A 764 -74.01 59.07 -4.03
N ASP A 765 -75.21 59.35 -3.54
CA ASP A 765 -76.08 60.33 -4.15
C ASP A 765 -75.45 61.73 -4.18
N THR A 766 -74.68 62.05 -3.14
CA THR A 766 -73.92 63.30 -2.99
C THR A 766 -73.01 63.58 -4.18
N VAL A 767 -72.32 62.54 -4.68
CA VAL A 767 -71.41 62.60 -5.83
C VAL A 767 -72.17 62.93 -7.11
N ASN A 768 -73.32 62.26 -7.31
CA ASN A 768 -74.15 62.47 -8.49
C ASN A 768 -74.71 63.89 -8.52
N VAL A 769 -75.16 64.41 -7.38
CA VAL A 769 -75.69 65.77 -7.28
C VAL A 769 -74.59 66.81 -7.53
N ALA A 770 -73.36 66.62 -7.02
CA ALA A 770 -72.23 67.49 -7.32
C ALA A 770 -71.92 67.55 -8.83
N SER A 771 -71.89 66.39 -9.49
CA SER A 771 -71.73 66.32 -10.95
C SER A 771 -72.87 67.01 -11.70
N ARG A 772 -74.12 66.97 -11.19
CA ARG A 772 -75.23 67.73 -11.78
C ARG A 772 -75.05 69.24 -11.64
N MET A 773 -74.57 69.72 -10.49
CA MET A 773 -74.28 71.14 -10.30
C MET A 773 -73.18 71.61 -11.27
N GLU A 774 -72.21 70.76 -11.60
CA GLU A 774 -71.20 71.12 -12.61
C GLU A 774 -71.86 71.21 -13.98
N SER A 775 -72.56 70.15 -14.40
CA SER A 775 -73.10 70.04 -15.76
C SER A 775 -74.17 71.09 -16.10
N THR A 776 -74.87 71.59 -15.08
CA THR A 776 -75.89 72.65 -15.19
C THR A 776 -75.35 74.04 -14.82
N GLY A 777 -74.10 74.10 -14.35
CA GLY A 777 -73.44 75.31 -13.92
C GLY A 777 -73.10 76.25 -15.09
N ARG A 778 -72.73 77.49 -14.75
CA ARG A 778 -72.33 78.51 -15.72
C ARG A 778 -70.80 78.55 -15.85
N PRO A 779 -70.26 78.83 -17.06
CA PRO A 779 -68.82 79.01 -17.24
C PRO A 779 -68.25 80.03 -16.26
N MET A 780 -67.11 79.68 -15.65
CA MET A 780 -66.36 80.50 -14.68
C MET A 780 -67.17 80.93 -13.45
N LYS A 781 -68.18 80.13 -13.08
CA LYS A 781 -68.99 80.30 -11.88
C LYS A 781 -68.98 79.02 -11.04
N ILE A 782 -69.13 79.18 -9.73
CA ILE A 782 -69.24 78.06 -8.79
C ILE A 782 -70.71 77.86 -8.48
N HIS A 783 -71.24 76.69 -8.84
CA HIS A 783 -72.64 76.34 -8.65
C HIS A 783 -72.76 75.36 -7.48
N VAL A 784 -73.56 75.71 -6.49
CA VAL A 784 -73.69 74.92 -5.26
C VAL A 784 -75.14 74.60 -4.93
N THR A 785 -75.33 73.47 -4.22
CA THR A 785 -76.62 73.10 -3.63
C THR A 785 -76.94 73.89 -2.36
N GLU A 786 -78.22 73.88 -1.97
CA GLU A 786 -78.66 74.43 -0.68
C GLU A 786 -77.91 73.86 0.53
N ALA A 787 -77.56 72.57 0.53
CA ALA A 787 -76.80 71.95 1.61
C ALA A 787 -75.41 72.58 1.79
N THR A 788 -74.71 72.84 0.69
CA THR A 788 -73.40 73.51 0.71
C THR A 788 -73.54 74.98 1.10
N PHE A 789 -74.53 75.67 0.52
CA PHE A 789 -74.83 77.07 0.84
C PHE A 789 -75.14 77.26 2.34
N ALA A 790 -75.96 76.39 2.93
CA ALA A 790 -76.33 76.49 4.34
C ALA A 790 -75.11 76.47 5.28
N GLN A 791 -74.06 75.74 4.91
CA GLN A 791 -72.81 75.63 5.68
C GLN A 791 -71.84 76.80 5.42
N THR A 792 -71.98 77.52 4.31
CA THR A 792 -70.96 78.46 3.82
C THR A 792 -71.47 79.90 3.64
N LYS A 793 -72.77 80.14 3.75
CA LYS A 793 -73.42 81.47 3.62
C LYS A 793 -72.92 82.54 4.59
N GLY A 794 -72.31 82.13 5.71
CA GLY A 794 -71.72 83.06 6.69
C GLY A 794 -70.35 83.62 6.26
N VAL A 795 -69.71 82.98 5.28
CA VAL A 795 -68.32 83.27 4.86
C VAL A 795 -68.26 83.79 3.43
N PHE A 796 -69.14 83.34 2.54
CA PHE A 796 -69.15 83.73 1.13
C PHE A 796 -70.47 84.40 0.71
N SER A 797 -70.40 85.22 -0.34
CA SER A 797 -71.56 85.89 -0.94
C SER A 797 -72.10 85.07 -2.11
N TYR A 798 -73.42 84.87 -2.15
CA TYR A 798 -74.13 84.07 -3.15
C TYR A 798 -75.17 84.91 -3.88
N SER A 799 -75.57 84.46 -5.07
CA SER A 799 -76.75 84.96 -5.78
C SER A 799 -78.06 84.67 -5.03
N GLU A 800 -79.16 85.28 -5.47
CA GLU A 800 -80.52 84.81 -5.13
C GLU A 800 -80.69 83.33 -5.54
N ASP A 801 -81.62 82.63 -4.88
CA ASP A 801 -81.88 81.22 -5.14
C ASP A 801 -82.43 81.00 -6.55
N VAL A 802 -81.86 80.00 -7.24
CA VAL A 802 -82.28 79.59 -8.57
C VAL A 802 -82.95 78.23 -8.46
N ASP A 803 -84.24 78.18 -8.78
CA ASP A 803 -84.99 76.94 -8.96
C ASP A 803 -84.50 76.25 -10.24
N LEU A 804 -83.88 75.08 -10.07
CA LEU A 804 -83.33 74.28 -11.16
C LEU A 804 -83.92 72.88 -11.16
N GLU A 805 -84.42 72.45 -12.31
CA GLU A 805 -84.87 71.08 -12.50
C GLU A 805 -83.67 70.13 -12.67
N VAL A 806 -83.40 69.32 -11.63
CA VAL A 806 -82.27 68.39 -11.61
C VAL A 806 -82.77 66.98 -11.91
N LYS A 807 -82.20 66.37 -12.95
CA LYS A 807 -82.56 65.02 -13.40
C LYS A 807 -82.48 64.01 -12.24
N GLY A 808 -83.63 63.41 -11.89
CA GLY A 808 -83.75 62.42 -10.82
C GLY A 808 -83.93 62.99 -9.41
N LYS A 809 -83.97 64.32 -9.25
CA LYS A 809 -84.18 65.02 -7.96
C LYS A 809 -85.40 65.96 -7.95
N GLY A 810 -85.89 66.36 -9.12
CA GLY A 810 -86.95 67.36 -9.24
C GLY A 810 -86.37 68.78 -9.13
N THR A 811 -87.24 69.76 -8.82
CA THR A 811 -86.82 71.16 -8.65
C THR A 811 -86.01 71.32 -7.37
N MET A 812 -84.77 71.79 -7.49
CA MET A 812 -83.86 72.07 -6.38
C MET A 812 -83.53 73.56 -6.32
N LYS A 813 -83.41 74.10 -5.10
CA LYS A 813 -82.84 75.42 -4.88
C LYS A 813 -81.32 75.35 -4.95
N THR A 814 -80.75 76.21 -5.78
CA THR A 814 -79.30 76.25 -6.03
C THR A 814 -78.78 77.68 -6.06
N TYR A 815 -77.47 77.84 -5.86
CA TYR A 815 -76.85 79.17 -5.68
C TYR A 815 -75.55 79.27 -6.48
N TYR A 816 -75.22 80.48 -6.95
CA TYR A 816 -73.96 80.76 -7.64
C TYR A 816 -73.06 81.71 -6.82
N LEU A 817 -71.75 81.48 -6.84
CA LEU A 817 -70.72 82.48 -6.51
C LEU A 817 -70.16 83.12 -7.79
#